data_AF-B1ZP57-F1
#
_entry.id   AF-B1ZP57-F1
#
_cell.length_a   1.000
_cell.length_b   1.000
_cell.length_c   1.000
_cell.angle_alpha   90.00
_cell.angle_beta   90.00
_cell.angle_gamma   90.00
#
_symmetry.space_group_name_H-M   'P 1'
#
loop_
_entity.id
_entity.type
_entity.pdbx_description
1 polymer ?
#
loop_
_entity_poly.entity_id
_entity_poly.type
_entity_poly.pdbx_seq_one_letter_code
_entity_poly.pdbx_strand_id
1 'polypeptide(L)'
;MKRFLLPFLSFSAVVALFSLRAAEPAPRQFGDATPLEWSKRMAQSEMARKGDTMFHGGSRARARWDYTTSLFGLSLLKLADRTGDRTFADYGAQTAESFIRPDGSIATYEMEDYNIDMIPPGKVMLLRWEQGVRDAKFMTALETLRAQMRKHPRTSDGGFWHKQRYPYQMWLDGLFMASPFLAHYAKVFEEPELFDEVAKQILLMDQHACDPKTGLHYHAWDEKRAQPWANKETGHSPNFWGRAEGWYAMALVDSLDFFSPTHPDVEKINEVLRRVADGVVRWQDPKTGLWWQVMDQGNREGNYLEATASSMFVYSLAKAINRGYLPREKYLPAVLKGYEGIIRDLIRRDPDGKINLTRCCAVAGLGYTTSTGRPRDGSFEYYISEPIIDNDLKGVGPFILAGLELDQLLADASGPARERKDLGARGWSDYEAVLARIQPPTFPDRDFPITDFGAKPDADCTDAIRAAIDACHQAGGGRVVVPAGEWLTGAIHLRSNVNLHVAKGATLRWVFDLAKYPIVFTRWEGVECMNFSPFIYAWEQENIAITGEGTLDGGSDWSTWWGWNDKRDGTAPKQRAARNRLIQMGETNVPVAERVFGANDFLRPNFVQPYRCKNILIEGVSIIRSPMWELHPVLSQNITVRNVKITSHGPNNDGFDPESCRDILVEDTLFDTGDDCIAIKSGRNGDGRRVNVPTENMVIRRCVMKDGHGGVVLGSECTGGIRNIFVEDCEMDSPDLDRGLRFKNNAVRGGVLENVFMRNVKIGRVGEAVLTIDLLYEEGAKGAFKPIVRNVQMENITSSASPRVMYIRGFPGAVIEDIRISNSTFNSVTETEVVQHAGTITLKNVTITPAKGTRSLNSVPAPQK
;
A
#
# COMPACT_ATOMS: atom_id res chain seq x y z
N MET A 1 31.11 -8.77 68.20
CA MET A 1 32.44 -8.63 67.58
C MET A 1 32.67 -9.80 66.64
N LYS A 2 33.03 -9.50 65.38
CA LYS A 2 33.93 -10.24 64.46
C LYS A 2 33.67 -11.76 64.28
N ARG A 3 33.10 -12.15 63.12
CA ARG A 3 33.81 -12.53 61.87
C ARG A 3 34.53 -13.87 61.98
N PHE A 4 34.00 -14.88 61.29
CA PHE A 4 34.76 -16.04 60.83
C PHE A 4 34.65 -16.16 59.31
N LEU A 5 35.80 -16.42 58.70
CA LEU A 5 36.04 -16.58 57.27
C LEU A 5 35.34 -17.82 56.70
N LEU A 6 34.94 -17.74 55.42
CA LEU A 6 34.92 -18.89 54.51
C LEU A 6 35.50 -18.48 53.14
N PRO A 7 36.07 -19.45 52.38
CA PRO A 7 37.06 -19.20 51.35
C PRO A 7 36.45 -19.00 49.96
N PHE A 8 37.19 -18.27 49.13
CA PHE A 8 36.94 -18.08 47.70
C PHE A 8 36.99 -19.42 46.94
N LEU A 9 35.89 -19.76 46.27
CA LEU A 9 35.83 -20.76 45.21
C LEU A 9 35.46 -20.04 43.91
N SER A 10 36.39 -20.10 42.96
CA SER A 10 36.27 -19.61 41.60
C SER A 10 35.20 -20.39 40.84
N PHE A 11 34.13 -19.72 40.40
CA PHE A 11 33.17 -20.27 39.45
C PHE A 11 33.68 -19.98 38.03
N SER A 12 34.28 -20.98 37.38
CA SER A 12 34.51 -20.97 35.94
C SER A 12 33.17 -21.15 35.23
N ALA A 13 32.65 -20.08 34.63
CA ALA A 13 31.51 -20.16 33.73
C ALA A 13 31.94 -20.86 32.43
N VAL A 14 31.41 -22.05 32.20
CA VAL A 14 31.43 -22.71 30.89
C VAL A 14 30.50 -21.92 29.97
N VAL A 15 31.07 -21.02 29.16
CA VAL A 15 30.38 -20.40 28.04
C VAL A 15 30.25 -21.48 26.97
N ALA A 16 29.06 -22.07 26.85
CA ALA A 16 28.70 -22.84 25.68
C ALA A 16 28.65 -21.88 24.48
N LEU A 17 29.65 -21.97 23.60
CA LEU A 17 29.61 -21.34 22.28
C LEU A 17 28.45 -21.94 21.48
N PHE A 18 27.29 -21.28 21.51
CA PHE A 18 26.33 -21.42 20.44
C PHE A 18 26.90 -20.68 19.23
N SER A 19 27.44 -21.44 18.28
CA SER A 19 27.71 -20.92 16.94
C SER A 19 26.40 -20.37 16.38
N LEU A 20 26.33 -19.05 16.16
CA LEU A 20 25.35 -18.44 15.27
C LEU A 20 25.56 -19.04 13.87
N ARG A 21 24.84 -20.13 13.57
CA ARG A 21 24.61 -20.50 12.17
C ARG A 21 23.80 -19.36 11.57
N ALA A 22 24.32 -18.74 10.51
CA ALA A 22 23.53 -17.88 9.65
C ALA A 22 22.24 -18.65 9.26
N ALA A 23 21.08 -18.03 9.43
CA ALA A 23 19.82 -18.64 9.03
C ALA A 23 19.89 -18.98 7.55
N GLU A 24 19.61 -20.24 7.20
CA GLU A 24 19.53 -20.65 5.79
C GLU A 24 18.47 -19.80 5.07
N PRO A 25 18.74 -19.34 3.83
CA PRO A 25 17.79 -18.55 3.08
C PRO A 25 16.48 -19.33 2.90
N ALA A 26 15.34 -18.66 3.09
CA ALA A 26 14.03 -19.28 2.95
C ALA A 26 13.89 -19.93 1.56
N PRO A 27 13.30 -21.13 1.46
CA PRO A 27 13.19 -21.85 0.20
C PRO A 27 12.34 -21.03 -0.79
N ARG A 28 12.87 -20.83 -2.00
CA ARG A 28 12.13 -20.16 -3.10
C ARG A 28 11.17 -21.10 -3.82
N GLN A 29 11.36 -22.41 -3.65
CA GLN A 29 10.56 -23.46 -4.25
C GLN A 29 10.12 -24.44 -3.17
N PHE A 30 8.92 -24.96 -3.32
CA PHE A 30 8.35 -26.01 -2.47
C PHE A 30 8.09 -27.21 -3.36
N GLY A 31 8.84 -28.30 -3.15
CA GLY A 31 8.92 -29.37 -4.17
C GLY A 31 9.63 -28.87 -5.43
N ASP A 32 8.90 -28.79 -6.55
CA ASP A 32 9.46 -28.45 -7.87
C ASP A 32 8.94 -27.13 -8.46
N ALA A 33 8.27 -26.30 -7.65
CA ALA A 33 7.63 -25.07 -8.12
C ALA A 33 7.62 -23.98 -7.05
N THR A 34 7.52 -22.73 -7.51
CA THR A 34 7.27 -21.59 -6.63
C THR A 34 5.83 -21.60 -6.11
N PRO A 35 5.52 -20.87 -5.02
CA PRO A 35 4.15 -20.76 -4.54
C PRO A 35 3.17 -20.23 -5.61
N LEU A 36 3.60 -19.27 -6.44
CA LEU A 36 2.77 -18.75 -7.54
C LEU A 36 2.50 -19.81 -8.62
N GLU A 37 3.50 -20.62 -8.97
CA GLU A 37 3.32 -21.72 -9.93
C GLU A 37 2.37 -22.79 -9.40
N TRP A 38 2.44 -23.10 -8.11
CA TRP A 38 1.49 -23.98 -7.44
C TRP A 38 0.06 -23.45 -7.49
N SER A 39 -0.13 -22.15 -7.21
CA SER A 39 -1.44 -21.49 -7.35
C SER A 39 -1.99 -21.58 -8.77
N LYS A 40 -1.16 -21.36 -9.80
CA LYS A 40 -1.55 -21.52 -11.21
C LYS A 40 -1.95 -22.96 -11.54
N ARG A 41 -1.14 -23.94 -11.14
CA ARG A 41 -1.42 -25.37 -11.38
C ARG A 41 -2.74 -25.79 -10.75
N MET A 42 -3.02 -25.32 -9.53
CA MET A 42 -4.26 -25.64 -8.82
C MET A 42 -5.46 -24.99 -9.51
N ALA A 43 -5.37 -23.70 -9.83
CA ALA A 43 -6.41 -22.97 -10.56
C ALA A 43 -6.77 -23.67 -11.88
N GLN A 44 -5.76 -23.99 -12.69
CA GLN A 44 -5.95 -24.69 -13.97
C GLN A 44 -6.56 -26.09 -13.79
N SER A 45 -6.07 -26.86 -12.82
CA SER A 45 -6.59 -28.20 -12.54
C SER A 45 -8.07 -28.16 -12.13
N GLU A 46 -8.44 -27.19 -11.28
CA GLU A 46 -9.79 -27.10 -10.77
C GLU A 46 -10.78 -26.48 -11.77
N MET A 47 -10.36 -25.47 -12.53
CA MET A 47 -11.15 -24.96 -13.66
C MET A 47 -11.42 -26.05 -14.69
N ALA A 48 -10.41 -26.87 -15.02
CA ALA A 48 -10.58 -28.00 -15.93
C ALA A 48 -11.52 -29.07 -15.37
N ARG A 49 -11.49 -29.34 -14.06
CA ARG A 49 -12.41 -30.30 -13.40
C ARG A 49 -13.84 -29.78 -13.33
N LYS A 50 -14.03 -28.50 -13.05
CA LYS A 50 -15.36 -27.92 -12.83
C LYS A 50 -16.03 -27.51 -14.13
N GLY A 51 -15.27 -27.17 -15.18
CA GLY A 51 -15.86 -26.67 -16.43
C GLY A 51 -16.81 -25.51 -16.13
N ASP A 52 -18.03 -25.56 -16.65
CA ASP A 52 -19.10 -24.58 -16.38
C ASP A 52 -20.07 -25.01 -15.26
N THR A 53 -19.80 -26.11 -14.53
CA THR A 53 -20.73 -26.70 -13.55
C THR A 53 -21.03 -25.82 -12.33
N MET A 54 -20.28 -24.74 -12.14
CA MET A 54 -20.47 -23.76 -11.05
C MET A 54 -21.29 -22.55 -11.49
N PHE A 55 -21.56 -22.38 -12.78
CA PHE A 55 -22.25 -21.21 -13.31
C PHE A 55 -23.74 -21.45 -13.39
N HIS A 56 -24.52 -20.39 -13.15
CA HIS A 56 -25.96 -20.46 -13.40
C HIS A 56 -26.21 -20.61 -14.91
N GLY A 57 -27.03 -21.61 -15.28
CA GLY A 57 -27.28 -21.95 -16.69
C GLY A 57 -26.19 -22.81 -17.34
N GLY A 58 -25.14 -23.20 -16.60
CA GLY A 58 -24.14 -24.16 -17.07
C GLY A 58 -24.63 -25.62 -17.04
N SER A 59 -23.74 -26.55 -17.37
CA SER A 59 -24.03 -27.99 -17.49
C SER A 59 -24.64 -28.63 -16.22
N ARG A 60 -24.44 -28.04 -15.04
CA ARG A 60 -25.12 -28.46 -13.80
C ARG A 60 -26.37 -27.62 -13.57
N ALA A 61 -27.53 -28.13 -13.97
CA ALA A 61 -28.84 -27.48 -13.82
C ALA A 61 -29.23 -27.06 -12.39
N ARG A 62 -28.50 -27.54 -11.36
CA ARG A 62 -28.74 -27.22 -9.94
C ARG A 62 -27.60 -26.39 -9.30
N ALA A 63 -26.78 -25.69 -10.08
CA ALA A 63 -25.83 -24.71 -9.52
C ALA A 63 -26.58 -23.65 -8.68
N ARG A 64 -25.98 -23.23 -7.57
CA ARG A 64 -26.58 -22.30 -6.61
C ARG A 64 -25.61 -21.18 -6.27
N TRP A 65 -26.17 -20.04 -5.90
CA TRP A 65 -25.44 -18.94 -5.27
C TRP A 65 -24.82 -19.44 -3.96
N ASP A 66 -23.50 -19.50 -3.90
CA ASP A 66 -22.80 -20.24 -2.86
C ASP A 66 -21.43 -19.62 -2.54
N TYR A 67 -21.06 -19.57 -1.26
CA TYR A 67 -19.80 -18.98 -0.82
C TYR A 67 -18.55 -19.75 -1.29
N THR A 68 -18.67 -21.05 -1.57
CA THR A 68 -17.51 -21.88 -1.89
C THR A 68 -17.05 -21.64 -3.32
N THR A 69 -18.00 -21.53 -4.25
CA THR A 69 -17.74 -21.20 -5.64
C THR A 69 -17.17 -19.79 -5.77
N SER A 70 -17.71 -18.84 -5.01
CA SER A 70 -17.22 -17.47 -5.02
C SER A 70 -15.89 -17.26 -4.30
N LEU A 71 -15.56 -18.05 -3.27
CA LEU A 71 -14.22 -18.01 -2.70
C LEU A 71 -13.17 -18.48 -3.71
N PHE A 72 -13.46 -19.55 -4.45
CA PHE A 72 -12.62 -19.97 -5.56
C PHE A 72 -12.55 -18.87 -6.64
N GLY A 73 -13.68 -18.31 -7.05
CA GLY A 73 -13.72 -17.20 -8.02
C GLY A 73 -12.91 -15.99 -7.59
N LEU A 74 -13.01 -15.57 -6.33
CA LEU A 74 -12.23 -14.48 -5.77
C LEU A 74 -10.73 -14.79 -5.78
N SER A 75 -10.34 -16.04 -5.48
CA SER A 75 -8.94 -16.46 -5.57
C SER A 75 -8.41 -16.40 -7.01
N LEU A 76 -9.24 -16.72 -8.00
CA LEU A 76 -8.89 -16.61 -9.42
C LEU A 76 -8.76 -15.17 -9.88
N LEU A 77 -9.66 -14.27 -9.44
CA LEU A 77 -9.53 -12.84 -9.72
C LEU A 77 -8.21 -12.27 -9.17
N LYS A 78 -7.87 -12.60 -7.92
CA LYS A 78 -6.61 -12.17 -7.30
C LYS A 78 -5.38 -12.81 -7.98
N LEU A 79 -5.49 -14.05 -8.44
CA LEU A 79 -4.46 -14.70 -9.24
C LEU A 79 -4.30 -13.99 -10.59
N ALA A 80 -5.40 -13.63 -11.25
CA ALA A 80 -5.39 -12.90 -12.51
C ALA A 80 -4.72 -11.54 -12.37
N ASP A 81 -5.00 -10.79 -11.30
CA ASP A 81 -4.33 -9.51 -11.00
C ASP A 81 -2.81 -9.70 -10.87
N ARG A 82 -2.38 -10.82 -10.29
CA ARG A 82 -0.95 -11.15 -10.12
C ARG A 82 -0.28 -11.60 -11.41
N THR A 83 -1.01 -12.30 -12.29
CA THR A 83 -0.41 -12.97 -13.47
C THR A 83 -0.72 -12.30 -14.79
N GLY A 84 -1.70 -11.39 -14.84
CA GLY A 84 -2.27 -10.83 -16.06
C GLY A 84 -3.09 -11.82 -16.90
N ASP A 85 -3.40 -13.02 -16.36
CA ASP A 85 -4.08 -14.07 -17.14
C ASP A 85 -5.61 -13.86 -17.10
N ARG A 86 -6.15 -13.41 -18.23
CA ARG A 86 -7.58 -13.16 -18.41
C ARG A 86 -8.43 -14.43 -18.28
N THR A 87 -7.88 -15.62 -18.51
CA THR A 87 -8.62 -16.87 -18.34
C THR A 87 -9.07 -17.05 -16.89
N PHE A 88 -8.21 -16.70 -15.93
CA PHE A 88 -8.57 -16.71 -14.51
C PHE A 88 -9.56 -15.59 -14.18
N ALA A 89 -9.38 -14.40 -14.76
CA ALA A 89 -10.28 -13.27 -14.54
C ALA A 89 -11.71 -13.58 -14.99
N ASP A 90 -11.86 -14.04 -16.23
CA ASP A 90 -13.16 -14.30 -16.86
C ASP A 90 -13.88 -15.45 -16.16
N TYR A 91 -13.17 -16.54 -15.85
CA TYR A 91 -13.74 -17.67 -15.11
C TYR A 91 -14.12 -17.27 -13.68
N GLY A 92 -13.24 -16.55 -12.98
CA GLY A 92 -13.46 -16.11 -11.61
C GLY A 92 -14.68 -15.19 -11.49
N ALA A 93 -14.83 -14.24 -12.41
CA ALA A 93 -15.99 -13.36 -12.51
C ALA A 93 -17.30 -14.15 -12.69
N GLN A 94 -17.32 -15.12 -13.63
CA GLN A 94 -18.52 -15.90 -13.94
C GLN A 94 -19.08 -16.71 -12.74
N THR A 95 -18.25 -17.04 -11.75
CA THR A 95 -18.70 -17.75 -10.53
C THR A 95 -19.79 -17.00 -9.76
N ALA A 96 -19.83 -15.67 -9.86
CA ALA A 96 -20.88 -14.84 -9.27
C ALA A 96 -21.75 -14.19 -10.36
N GLU A 97 -21.13 -13.62 -11.40
CA GLU A 97 -21.84 -12.83 -12.40
C GLU A 97 -22.93 -13.63 -13.16
N SER A 98 -22.75 -14.94 -13.35
CA SER A 98 -23.74 -15.79 -14.02
C SER A 98 -25.09 -15.86 -13.30
N PHE A 99 -25.11 -15.66 -11.97
CA PHE A 99 -26.34 -15.71 -11.17
C PHE A 99 -27.12 -14.39 -11.19
N ILE A 100 -26.53 -13.31 -11.68
CA ILE A 100 -27.17 -11.99 -11.67
C ILE A 100 -28.05 -11.86 -12.92
N ARG A 101 -29.36 -11.83 -12.70
CA ARG A 101 -30.35 -11.67 -13.77
C ARG A 101 -30.32 -10.25 -14.35
N PRO A 102 -30.92 -10.01 -15.54
CA PRO A 102 -30.94 -8.68 -16.16
C PRO A 102 -31.54 -7.58 -15.28
N ASP A 103 -32.47 -7.92 -14.38
CA ASP A 103 -33.08 -6.99 -13.42
C ASP A 103 -32.24 -6.77 -12.14
N GLY A 104 -31.10 -7.46 -12.01
CA GLY A 104 -30.25 -7.44 -10.84
C GLY A 104 -30.67 -8.38 -9.71
N SER A 105 -31.77 -9.13 -9.88
CA SER A 105 -32.13 -10.19 -8.94
C SER A 105 -31.10 -11.32 -8.99
N ILE A 106 -30.81 -11.92 -7.84
CA ILE A 106 -29.80 -12.97 -7.70
C ILE A 106 -30.51 -14.33 -7.79
N ALA A 107 -30.17 -15.15 -8.78
CA ALA A 107 -30.76 -16.47 -8.93
C ALA A 107 -30.42 -17.36 -7.73
N THR A 108 -31.42 -18.08 -7.20
CA THR A 108 -31.30 -19.03 -6.06
C THR A 108 -30.96 -18.41 -4.70
N TYR A 109 -30.93 -17.08 -4.60
CA TYR A 109 -30.78 -16.34 -3.35
C TYR A 109 -32.16 -15.98 -2.78
N GLU A 110 -32.35 -16.24 -1.49
CA GLU A 110 -33.57 -15.92 -0.74
C GLU A 110 -33.17 -15.11 0.50
N MET A 111 -33.62 -13.86 0.60
CA MET A 111 -33.22 -12.95 1.68
C MET A 111 -33.84 -13.35 3.02
N GLU A 112 -35.04 -13.92 2.99
CA GLU A 112 -35.84 -14.31 4.15
C GLU A 112 -35.19 -15.46 4.95
N ASP A 113 -34.27 -16.21 4.33
CA ASP A 113 -33.46 -17.22 5.03
C ASP A 113 -32.44 -16.58 5.99
N TYR A 114 -32.15 -15.28 5.83
CA TYR A 114 -31.08 -14.54 6.49
C TYR A 114 -29.81 -15.39 6.63
N ASN A 115 -29.42 -16.01 5.53
CA ASN A 115 -28.31 -16.95 5.51
C ASN A 115 -27.02 -16.19 5.23
N ILE A 116 -26.15 -16.04 6.23
CA ILE A 116 -24.91 -15.26 6.10
C ILE A 116 -23.96 -15.87 5.06
N ASP A 117 -24.04 -17.19 4.82
CA ASP A 117 -23.25 -17.90 3.80
C ASP A 117 -23.58 -17.48 2.37
N MET A 118 -24.67 -16.73 2.15
CA MET A 118 -25.05 -16.22 0.82
C MET A 118 -24.46 -14.83 0.53
N ILE A 119 -23.74 -14.23 1.47
CA ILE A 119 -23.14 -12.90 1.31
C ILE A 119 -21.80 -12.91 0.53
N PRO A 120 -20.88 -13.89 0.72
CA PRO A 120 -19.55 -13.86 0.14
C PRO A 120 -19.42 -13.66 -1.37
N PRO A 121 -20.34 -14.16 -2.23
CA PRO A 121 -20.22 -13.90 -3.66
C PRO A 121 -20.31 -12.41 -4.02
N GLY A 122 -20.87 -11.58 -3.14
CA GLY A 122 -20.78 -10.12 -3.25
C GLY A 122 -19.34 -9.59 -3.28
N LYS A 123 -18.37 -10.27 -2.67
CA LYS A 123 -16.94 -9.88 -2.72
C LYS A 123 -16.34 -9.98 -4.12
N VAL A 124 -16.79 -10.96 -4.92
CA VAL A 124 -16.42 -11.06 -6.34
C VAL A 124 -16.94 -9.81 -7.06
N MET A 125 -18.20 -9.45 -6.85
CA MET A 125 -18.83 -8.29 -7.48
C MET A 125 -18.19 -6.96 -7.05
N LEU A 126 -17.86 -6.79 -5.77
CA LEU A 126 -17.16 -5.61 -5.26
C LEU A 126 -15.76 -5.47 -5.86
N LEU A 127 -15.02 -6.58 -6.00
CA LEU A 127 -13.72 -6.55 -6.67
C LEU A 127 -13.85 -6.17 -8.16
N ARG A 128 -14.85 -6.71 -8.86
CA ARG A 128 -15.15 -6.33 -10.25
C ARG A 128 -15.55 -4.85 -10.35
N TRP A 129 -16.26 -4.35 -9.36
CA TRP A 129 -16.54 -2.92 -9.23
C TRP A 129 -15.24 -2.12 -9.05
N GLU A 130 -14.33 -2.48 -8.16
CA GLU A 130 -13.03 -1.79 -8.08
C GLU A 130 -12.24 -1.86 -9.40
N GLN A 131 -12.36 -2.95 -10.16
CA GLN A 131 -11.77 -3.13 -11.50
C GLN A 131 -12.50 -2.36 -12.63
N GLY A 132 -13.45 -1.49 -12.30
CA GLY A 132 -14.11 -0.58 -13.25
C GLY A 132 -15.39 -1.11 -13.90
N VAL A 133 -15.87 -2.31 -13.55
CA VAL A 133 -17.17 -2.80 -14.02
C VAL A 133 -18.28 -2.02 -13.31
N ARG A 134 -19.05 -1.24 -14.07
CA ARG A 134 -20.15 -0.38 -13.57
C ARG A 134 -21.49 -0.80 -14.19
N ASP A 135 -21.95 -2.01 -13.87
CA ASP A 135 -23.25 -2.50 -14.34
C ASP A 135 -24.34 -2.23 -13.28
N ALA A 136 -25.47 -1.63 -13.70
CA ALA A 136 -26.59 -1.33 -12.82
C ALA A 136 -27.15 -2.60 -12.14
N LYS A 137 -27.17 -3.74 -12.84
CA LYS A 137 -27.65 -5.00 -12.26
C LYS A 137 -26.76 -5.50 -11.12
N PHE A 138 -25.46 -5.17 -11.16
CA PHE A 138 -24.53 -5.51 -10.08
C PHE A 138 -24.79 -4.65 -8.86
N MET A 139 -25.09 -3.37 -9.05
CA MET A 139 -25.45 -2.49 -7.94
C MET A 139 -26.71 -2.99 -7.24
N THR A 140 -27.75 -3.38 -7.99
CA THR A 140 -28.98 -3.94 -7.41
C THR A 140 -28.70 -5.20 -6.58
N ALA A 141 -27.87 -6.11 -7.09
CA ALA A 141 -27.49 -7.31 -6.36
C ALA A 141 -26.67 -6.99 -5.10
N LEU A 142 -25.68 -6.10 -5.18
CA LEU A 142 -24.88 -5.66 -4.05
C LEU A 142 -25.73 -5.00 -2.96
N GLU A 143 -26.64 -4.12 -3.34
CA GLU A 143 -27.60 -3.49 -2.43
C GLU A 143 -28.56 -4.52 -1.82
N THR A 144 -28.95 -5.57 -2.57
CA THR A 144 -29.77 -6.66 -2.03
C THR A 144 -29.05 -7.41 -0.90
N LEU A 145 -27.76 -7.74 -1.08
CA LEU A 145 -26.94 -8.37 -0.04
C LEU A 145 -26.73 -7.43 1.16
N ARG A 146 -26.48 -6.15 0.89
CA ARG A 146 -26.35 -5.13 1.94
C ARG A 146 -27.66 -4.95 2.73
N ALA A 147 -28.81 -4.99 2.06
CA ALA A 147 -30.12 -4.89 2.68
C ALA A 147 -30.42 -6.08 3.60
N GLN A 148 -29.96 -7.30 3.25
CA GLN A 148 -29.96 -8.42 4.19
C GLN A 148 -29.17 -8.05 5.45
N MET A 149 -27.93 -7.57 5.31
CA MET A 149 -27.10 -7.23 6.46
C MET A 149 -27.67 -6.11 7.35
N ARG A 150 -28.44 -5.16 6.80
CA ARG A 150 -29.16 -4.15 7.60
C ARG A 150 -30.26 -4.76 8.46
N LYS A 151 -30.95 -5.80 7.96
CA LYS A 151 -32.09 -6.45 8.63
C LYS A 151 -31.74 -7.78 9.29
N HIS A 152 -30.49 -8.21 9.19
CA HIS A 152 -30.03 -9.52 9.62
C HIS A 152 -30.28 -9.70 11.13
N PRO A 153 -30.89 -10.80 11.58
CA PRO A 153 -31.15 -11.06 12.98
C PRO A 153 -29.88 -11.05 13.83
N ARG A 154 -30.00 -10.60 15.08
CA ARG A 154 -28.85 -10.39 15.97
C ARG A 154 -29.07 -10.98 17.36
N THR A 155 -27.98 -11.35 18.01
CA THR A 155 -27.94 -11.63 19.46
C THR A 155 -28.24 -10.35 20.25
N SER A 156 -28.46 -10.46 21.55
CA SER A 156 -28.72 -9.29 22.41
C SER A 156 -27.53 -8.33 22.47
N ASP A 157 -26.30 -8.83 22.32
CA ASP A 157 -25.09 -7.99 22.19
C ASP A 157 -24.92 -7.38 20.80
N GLY A 158 -25.76 -7.75 19.83
CA GLY A 158 -25.77 -7.23 18.47
C GLY A 158 -24.96 -8.05 17.45
N GLY A 159 -24.50 -9.24 17.83
CA GLY A 159 -23.79 -10.16 16.93
C GLY A 159 -24.72 -10.80 15.89
N PHE A 160 -24.31 -10.90 14.63
CA PHE A 160 -25.14 -11.50 13.58
C PHE A 160 -25.41 -12.97 13.86
N TRP A 161 -26.67 -13.38 13.77
CA TRP A 161 -27.01 -14.79 13.74
C TRP A 161 -26.38 -15.43 12.50
N HIS A 162 -25.89 -16.66 12.65
CA HIS A 162 -25.32 -17.37 11.52
C HIS A 162 -26.38 -17.56 10.40
N LYS A 163 -27.61 -17.95 10.78
CA LYS A 163 -28.77 -18.03 9.86
C LYS A 163 -30.09 -17.83 10.62
N GLN A 164 -31.18 -17.49 9.93
CA GLN A 164 -32.53 -17.46 10.57
C GLN A 164 -32.87 -18.79 11.27
N ARG A 165 -32.50 -19.91 10.65
CA ARG A 165 -32.70 -21.26 11.23
C ARG A 165 -31.72 -21.61 12.37
N TYR A 166 -30.73 -20.76 12.65
CA TYR A 166 -29.79 -20.90 13.75
C TYR A 166 -29.93 -19.70 14.70
N PRO A 167 -31.08 -19.56 15.36
CA PRO A 167 -31.35 -18.38 16.17
C PRO A 167 -30.38 -18.29 17.35
N TYR A 168 -30.00 -17.06 17.68
CA TYR A 168 -29.12 -16.68 18.79
C TYR A 168 -27.67 -17.18 18.70
N GLN A 169 -27.26 -17.68 17.52
CA GLN A 169 -25.95 -18.32 17.34
C GLN A 169 -25.00 -17.47 16.49
N MET A 170 -23.79 -17.23 16.98
CA MET A 170 -22.65 -16.75 16.18
C MET A 170 -21.70 -17.90 15.91
N TRP A 171 -21.26 -18.06 14.66
CA TRP A 171 -20.29 -19.07 14.24
C TRP A 171 -19.09 -18.34 13.63
N LEU A 172 -17.86 -18.83 13.86
CA LEU A 172 -16.64 -18.22 13.33
C LEU A 172 -16.69 -18.06 11.80
N ASP A 173 -17.27 -19.04 11.13
CA ASP A 173 -17.57 -19.06 9.69
C ASP A 173 -18.25 -17.75 9.25
N GLY A 174 -19.30 -17.34 9.98
CA GLY A 174 -20.09 -16.16 9.66
C GLY A 174 -19.30 -14.86 9.63
N LEU A 175 -18.20 -14.78 10.38
CA LEU A 175 -17.33 -13.60 10.40
C LEU A 175 -16.61 -13.46 9.06
N PHE A 176 -16.11 -14.54 8.47
CA PHE A 176 -15.55 -14.48 7.11
C PHE A 176 -16.61 -14.14 6.06
N MET A 177 -17.85 -14.59 6.31
CA MET A 177 -18.91 -14.39 5.34
C MET A 177 -19.35 -12.94 5.25
N ALA A 178 -19.53 -12.28 6.39
CA ALA A 178 -20.02 -10.91 6.47
C ALA A 178 -18.90 -9.86 6.59
N SER A 179 -17.92 -10.05 7.48
CA SER A 179 -17.03 -8.95 7.88
C SER A 179 -16.18 -8.40 6.73
N PRO A 180 -15.50 -9.22 5.91
CA PRO A 180 -14.77 -8.73 4.75
C PRO A 180 -15.68 -8.12 3.68
N PHE A 181 -16.89 -8.67 3.48
CA PHE A 181 -17.86 -8.08 2.54
C PHE A 181 -18.30 -6.69 2.99
N LEU A 182 -18.68 -6.54 4.26
CA LEU A 182 -19.13 -5.27 4.83
C LEU A 182 -18.01 -4.23 4.83
N ALA A 183 -16.79 -4.60 5.21
CA ALA A 183 -15.64 -3.70 5.18
C ALA A 183 -15.29 -3.25 3.74
N HIS A 184 -15.38 -4.17 2.77
CA HIS A 184 -15.17 -3.85 1.36
C HIS A 184 -16.29 -2.96 0.82
N TYR A 185 -17.55 -3.26 1.14
CA TYR A 185 -18.72 -2.45 0.79
C TYR A 185 -18.61 -1.03 1.36
N ALA A 186 -18.24 -0.93 2.64
CA ALA A 186 -18.01 0.33 3.35
C ALA A 186 -17.03 1.23 2.61
N LYS A 187 -15.90 0.66 2.18
CA LYS A 187 -14.89 1.38 1.40
C LYS A 187 -15.42 1.79 0.02
N VAL A 188 -16.09 0.90 -0.69
CA VAL A 188 -16.52 1.14 -2.09
C VAL A 188 -17.65 2.16 -2.17
N PHE A 189 -18.56 2.15 -1.20
CA PHE A 189 -19.78 2.97 -1.20
C PHE A 189 -19.80 4.04 -0.11
N GLU A 190 -18.67 4.25 0.57
CA GLU A 190 -18.49 5.30 1.58
C GLU A 190 -19.53 5.21 2.73
N GLU A 191 -19.79 4.00 3.25
CA GLU A 191 -20.60 3.74 4.46
C GLU A 191 -19.68 3.48 5.67
N PRO A 192 -19.03 4.50 6.28
CA PRO A 192 -18.01 4.29 7.31
C PRO A 192 -18.51 3.61 8.60
N GLU A 193 -19.80 3.73 8.93
CA GLU A 193 -20.43 3.06 10.07
C GLU A 193 -20.36 1.53 9.99
N LEU A 194 -20.14 0.99 8.80
CA LEU A 194 -19.91 -0.45 8.62
C LEU A 194 -18.57 -0.90 9.17
N PHE A 195 -17.57 -0.03 9.28
CA PHE A 195 -16.31 -0.39 9.94
C PHE A 195 -16.52 -0.61 11.44
N ASP A 196 -17.33 0.22 12.10
CA ASP A 196 -17.73 0.02 13.50
C ASP A 196 -18.50 -1.30 13.67
N GLU A 197 -19.40 -1.60 12.75
CA GLU A 197 -20.15 -2.86 12.74
C GLU A 197 -19.20 -4.06 12.60
N VAL A 198 -18.27 -4.02 11.64
CA VAL A 198 -17.31 -5.10 11.42
C VAL A 198 -16.41 -5.29 12.65
N ALA A 199 -15.91 -4.20 13.23
CA ALA A 199 -15.11 -4.24 14.46
C ALA A 199 -15.91 -4.88 15.60
N LYS A 200 -17.17 -4.46 15.78
CA LYS A 200 -18.06 -5.03 16.79
C LYS A 200 -18.26 -6.54 16.60
N GLN A 201 -18.53 -7.01 15.38
CA GLN A 201 -18.72 -8.43 15.11
C GLN A 201 -17.48 -9.25 15.46
N ILE A 202 -16.29 -8.77 15.07
CA ILE A 202 -15.01 -9.42 15.36
C ILE A 202 -14.79 -9.50 16.88
N LEU A 203 -14.90 -8.36 17.58
CA LEU A 203 -14.61 -8.27 19.02
C LEU A 203 -15.60 -9.08 19.86
N LEU A 204 -16.88 -9.10 19.48
CA LEU A 204 -17.89 -9.93 20.15
C LEU A 204 -17.56 -11.42 20.04
N MET A 205 -17.12 -11.86 18.86
CA MET A 205 -16.79 -13.27 18.68
C MET A 205 -15.53 -13.67 19.45
N ASP A 206 -14.49 -12.82 19.50
CA ASP A 206 -13.32 -13.07 20.36
C ASP A 206 -13.73 -13.11 21.84
N GLN A 207 -14.54 -12.16 22.30
CA GLN A 207 -15.04 -12.11 23.67
C GLN A 207 -15.80 -13.38 24.07
N HIS A 208 -16.66 -13.90 23.19
CA HIS A 208 -17.58 -14.99 23.50
C HIS A 208 -17.11 -16.37 23.04
N ALA A 209 -16.02 -16.50 22.29
CA ALA A 209 -15.56 -17.81 21.81
C ALA A 209 -14.09 -18.10 22.09
N CYS A 210 -13.29 -17.11 22.48
CA CYS A 210 -11.88 -17.33 22.79
C CYS A 210 -11.73 -18.16 24.07
N ASP A 211 -11.00 -19.27 23.99
CA ASP A 211 -10.51 -19.99 25.16
C ASP A 211 -9.11 -19.47 25.53
N PRO A 212 -8.94 -18.78 26.66
CA PRO A 212 -7.66 -18.20 27.04
C PRO A 212 -6.58 -19.25 27.35
N LYS A 213 -6.95 -20.51 27.62
CA LYS A 213 -5.99 -21.59 27.92
C LYS A 213 -5.30 -22.09 26.66
N THR A 214 -6.05 -22.28 25.59
CA THR A 214 -5.55 -22.78 24.31
C THR A 214 -5.13 -21.67 23.36
N GLY A 215 -5.74 -20.48 23.47
CA GLY A 215 -5.61 -19.39 22.50
C GLY A 215 -6.43 -19.61 21.22
N LEU A 216 -7.36 -20.57 21.22
CA LEU A 216 -8.22 -20.91 20.09
C LEU A 216 -9.66 -20.47 20.35
N HIS A 217 -10.47 -20.38 19.29
CA HIS A 217 -11.87 -20.01 19.37
C HIS A 217 -12.77 -21.23 19.13
N TYR A 218 -13.78 -21.40 20.00
CA TYR A 218 -14.81 -22.41 19.78
C TYR A 218 -15.57 -22.11 18.48
N HIS A 219 -15.93 -23.17 17.73
CA HIS A 219 -16.58 -23.01 16.42
C HIS A 219 -17.84 -22.11 16.47
N ALA A 220 -18.63 -22.22 17.54
CA ALA A 220 -19.85 -21.42 17.68
C ALA A 220 -20.15 -21.09 19.14
N TRP A 221 -20.94 -20.04 19.30
CA TRP A 221 -21.54 -19.60 20.55
C TRP A 221 -23.06 -19.45 20.37
N ASP A 222 -23.83 -20.06 21.27
CA ASP A 222 -25.28 -19.86 21.41
C ASP A 222 -25.55 -19.04 22.66
N GLU A 223 -25.99 -17.79 22.47
CA GLU A 223 -26.30 -16.88 23.57
C GLU A 223 -27.35 -17.47 24.53
N LYS A 224 -28.34 -18.20 24.01
CA LYS A 224 -29.43 -18.76 24.84
C LYS A 224 -29.04 -20.10 25.47
N ARG A 225 -27.92 -20.69 25.06
CA ARG A 225 -27.44 -22.01 25.54
C ARG A 225 -28.51 -23.10 25.37
N ALA A 226 -29.43 -22.88 24.44
CA ALA A 226 -30.60 -23.70 24.20
C ALA A 226 -30.25 -24.91 23.35
N GLN A 227 -29.26 -24.78 22.46
CA GLN A 227 -28.83 -25.88 21.62
C GLN A 227 -28.25 -27.05 22.44
N PRO A 228 -28.48 -28.31 22.03
CA PRO A 228 -27.94 -29.48 22.73
C PRO A 228 -26.41 -29.50 22.81
N TRP A 229 -25.73 -29.00 21.78
CA TRP A 229 -24.26 -28.92 21.72
C TRP A 229 -23.68 -27.80 22.60
N ALA A 230 -24.50 -26.81 22.97
CA ALA A 230 -24.03 -25.62 23.66
C ALA A 230 -23.77 -25.93 25.13
N ASN A 231 -22.57 -25.57 25.61
CA ASN A 231 -22.23 -25.59 27.02
C ASN A 231 -23.25 -24.78 27.82
N LYS A 232 -23.77 -25.33 28.93
CA LYS A 232 -24.87 -24.70 29.68
C LYS A 232 -24.46 -23.49 30.51
N GLU A 233 -23.16 -23.31 30.75
CA GLU A 233 -22.60 -22.15 31.43
C GLU A 233 -22.13 -21.07 30.44
N THR A 234 -21.46 -21.46 29.37
CA THR A 234 -20.80 -20.49 28.46
C THR A 234 -21.53 -20.31 27.13
N GLY A 235 -22.30 -21.29 26.68
CA GLY A 235 -22.93 -21.30 25.35
C GLY A 235 -22.01 -21.75 24.22
N HIS A 236 -20.74 -22.06 24.50
CA HIS A 236 -19.78 -22.47 23.46
C HIS A 236 -20.06 -23.88 22.94
N SER A 237 -19.64 -24.15 21.70
CA SER A 237 -19.52 -25.50 21.19
C SER A 237 -18.37 -26.27 21.86
N PRO A 238 -18.32 -27.61 21.75
CA PRO A 238 -17.39 -28.40 22.56
C PRO A 238 -15.92 -28.41 22.09
N ASN A 239 -15.62 -28.04 20.85
CA ASN A 239 -14.29 -28.22 20.25
C ASN A 239 -13.87 -27.05 19.33
N PHE A 240 -12.55 -26.95 19.13
CA PHE A 240 -11.89 -25.99 18.22
C PHE A 240 -11.71 -26.62 16.83
N TRP A 241 -12.62 -26.29 15.92
CA TRP A 241 -12.59 -26.81 14.56
C TRP A 241 -11.63 -26.00 13.70
N GLY A 242 -10.66 -26.68 13.06
CA GLY A 242 -9.58 -26.02 12.31
C GLY A 242 -10.07 -25.07 11.21
N ARG A 243 -11.10 -25.45 10.45
CA ARG A 243 -11.64 -24.54 9.42
C ARG A 243 -12.42 -23.36 10.01
N ALA A 244 -13.07 -23.52 11.16
CA ALA A 244 -13.74 -22.41 11.84
C ALA A 244 -12.73 -21.33 12.24
N GLU A 245 -11.62 -21.75 12.88
CA GLU A 245 -10.52 -20.85 13.22
C GLU A 245 -9.90 -20.23 11.96
N GLY A 246 -9.75 -21.03 10.88
CA GLY A 246 -9.26 -20.56 9.59
C GLY A 246 -10.13 -19.46 8.98
N TRP A 247 -11.46 -19.60 9.05
CA TRP A 247 -12.37 -18.54 8.62
C TRP A 247 -12.21 -17.28 9.43
N TYR A 248 -12.08 -17.39 10.75
CA TYR A 248 -11.90 -16.24 11.60
C TYR A 248 -10.58 -15.52 11.32
N ALA A 249 -9.48 -16.27 11.15
CA ALA A 249 -8.19 -15.73 10.74
C ALA A 249 -8.27 -14.98 9.40
N MET A 250 -8.95 -15.56 8.41
CA MET A 250 -9.18 -14.90 7.12
C MET A 250 -10.05 -13.65 7.24
N ALA A 251 -11.09 -13.69 8.07
CA ALA A 251 -11.97 -12.55 8.31
C ALA A 251 -11.19 -11.34 8.84
N LEU A 252 -10.28 -11.57 9.79
CA LEU A 252 -9.44 -10.53 10.38
C LEU A 252 -8.56 -9.85 9.31
N VAL A 253 -7.76 -10.63 8.57
CA VAL A 253 -6.80 -10.07 7.61
C VAL A 253 -7.47 -9.50 6.36
N ASP A 254 -8.62 -10.02 5.95
CA ASP A 254 -9.36 -9.54 4.79
C ASP A 254 -10.20 -8.29 5.11
N SER A 255 -10.72 -8.17 6.34
CA SER A 255 -11.37 -6.94 6.78
C SER A 255 -10.34 -5.81 6.94
N LEU A 256 -9.21 -6.06 7.59
CA LEU A 256 -8.18 -5.05 7.87
C LEU A 256 -7.59 -4.38 6.60
N ASP A 257 -7.62 -5.04 5.45
CA ASP A 257 -7.21 -4.44 4.15
C ASP A 257 -8.01 -3.15 3.83
N PHE A 258 -9.21 -3.00 4.38
CA PHE A 258 -10.11 -1.88 4.11
C PHE A 258 -10.24 -0.90 5.28
N PHE A 259 -9.82 -1.30 6.48
CA PHE A 259 -9.90 -0.42 7.64
C PHE A 259 -8.95 0.77 7.47
N SER A 260 -9.42 1.91 7.96
CA SER A 260 -8.61 3.06 8.25
C SER A 260 -7.68 2.74 9.43
N PRO A 261 -6.33 2.81 9.34
CA PRO A 261 -5.43 2.64 10.47
C PRO A 261 -5.75 3.42 11.76
N THR A 262 -6.46 4.55 11.69
CA THR A 262 -6.90 5.34 12.86
C THR A 262 -8.29 5.01 13.36
N HIS A 263 -8.99 4.06 12.74
CA HIS A 263 -10.24 3.57 13.29
C HIS A 263 -10.01 3.07 14.72
N PRO A 264 -10.83 3.50 15.70
CA PRO A 264 -10.55 3.34 17.13
C PRO A 264 -10.35 1.89 17.58
N ASP A 265 -10.96 0.95 16.85
CA ASP A 265 -10.87 -0.49 17.14
C ASP A 265 -9.83 -1.26 16.32
N VAL A 266 -9.07 -0.63 15.42
CA VAL A 266 -8.07 -1.37 14.61
C VAL A 266 -7.03 -2.05 15.47
N GLU A 267 -6.53 -1.38 16.52
CA GLU A 267 -5.55 -2.04 17.39
C GLU A 267 -6.16 -3.18 18.20
N LYS A 268 -7.44 -3.08 18.58
CA LYS A 268 -8.13 -4.20 19.23
C LYS A 268 -8.27 -5.38 18.27
N ILE A 269 -8.58 -5.13 17.00
CA ILE A 269 -8.61 -6.17 15.96
C ILE A 269 -7.21 -6.78 15.75
N ASN A 270 -6.15 -5.96 15.77
CA ASN A 270 -4.77 -6.46 15.68
C ASN A 270 -4.39 -7.32 16.90
N GLU A 271 -4.86 -6.98 18.11
CA GLU A 271 -4.68 -7.81 19.31
C GLU A 271 -5.38 -9.17 19.17
N VAL A 272 -6.61 -9.19 18.64
CA VAL A 272 -7.32 -10.43 18.31
C VAL A 272 -6.52 -11.24 17.27
N LEU A 273 -6.04 -10.60 16.20
CA LEU A 273 -5.22 -11.26 15.18
C LEU A 273 -3.93 -11.84 15.76
N ARG A 274 -3.25 -11.14 16.68
CA ARG A 274 -2.07 -11.65 17.38
C ARG A 274 -2.41 -12.88 18.24
N ARG A 275 -3.53 -12.87 18.96
CA ARG A 275 -4.01 -14.04 19.73
C ARG A 275 -4.32 -15.23 18.83
N VAL A 276 -5.11 -15.03 17.78
CA VAL A 276 -5.44 -16.07 16.79
C VAL A 276 -4.17 -16.64 16.17
N ALA A 277 -3.25 -15.79 15.74
CA ALA A 277 -1.98 -16.22 15.16
C ALA A 277 -1.13 -17.03 16.16
N ASP A 278 -1.09 -16.62 17.43
CA ASP A 278 -0.37 -17.35 18.48
C ASP A 278 -1.00 -18.71 18.78
N GLY A 279 -2.33 -18.78 18.83
CA GLY A 279 -3.08 -20.04 18.95
C GLY A 279 -2.80 -20.97 17.78
N VAL A 280 -2.92 -20.46 16.55
CA VAL A 280 -2.61 -21.21 15.33
C VAL A 280 -1.18 -21.74 15.37
N VAL A 281 -0.16 -20.91 15.61
CA VAL A 281 1.23 -21.37 15.66
C VAL A 281 1.47 -22.40 16.76
N ARG A 282 0.87 -22.22 17.94
CA ARG A 282 1.01 -23.15 19.07
C ARG A 282 0.52 -24.55 18.75
N TRP A 283 -0.55 -24.67 17.96
CA TRP A 283 -1.19 -25.95 17.62
C TRP A 283 -0.79 -26.48 16.24
N GLN A 284 0.26 -25.93 15.62
CA GLN A 284 0.85 -26.49 14.42
C GLN A 284 1.52 -27.84 14.74
N ASP A 285 1.22 -28.89 13.95
CA ASP A 285 1.87 -30.18 14.12
C ASP A 285 3.39 -30.07 13.85
N PRO A 286 4.24 -30.38 14.84
CA PRO A 286 5.66 -30.14 14.71
C PRO A 286 6.34 -31.10 13.72
N LYS A 287 5.71 -32.21 13.33
CA LYS A 287 6.29 -33.16 12.37
C LYS A 287 6.02 -32.75 10.93
N THR A 288 4.77 -32.40 10.64
CA THR A 288 4.30 -32.15 9.28
C THR A 288 4.26 -30.67 8.93
N GLY A 289 4.11 -29.78 9.90
CA GLY A 289 3.82 -28.36 9.67
C GLY A 289 2.34 -28.06 9.44
N LEU A 290 1.48 -29.08 9.41
CA LEU A 290 0.06 -28.93 9.12
C LEU A 290 -0.76 -28.75 10.41
N TRP A 291 -2.05 -28.52 10.26
CA TRP A 291 -2.98 -28.39 11.38
C TRP A 291 -4.06 -29.48 11.36
N TRP A 292 -4.50 -29.87 12.54
CA TRP A 292 -5.49 -30.92 12.75
C TRP A 292 -6.92 -30.42 12.54
N GLN A 293 -7.83 -31.31 12.11
CA GLN A 293 -9.27 -31.05 12.01
C GLN A 293 -9.83 -30.55 13.34
N VAL A 294 -9.49 -31.22 14.45
CA VAL A 294 -9.72 -30.70 15.82
C VAL A 294 -8.37 -30.29 16.39
N MET A 295 -8.14 -28.97 16.49
CA MET A 295 -6.80 -28.39 16.57
C MET A 295 -6.01 -28.81 17.82
N ASP A 296 -6.65 -28.85 18.98
CA ASP A 296 -6.01 -29.10 20.26
C ASP A 296 -5.84 -30.59 20.61
N GLN A 297 -6.29 -31.48 19.73
CA GLN A 297 -6.40 -32.93 19.97
C GLN A 297 -5.61 -33.74 18.95
N GLY A 298 -4.46 -33.24 18.49
CA GLY A 298 -3.66 -33.91 17.45
C GLY A 298 -3.17 -35.32 17.79
N ASN A 299 -3.01 -35.63 19.09
CA ASN A 299 -2.61 -36.97 19.55
C ASN A 299 -3.79 -37.93 19.77
N ARG A 300 -5.04 -37.47 19.59
CA ARG A 300 -6.22 -38.32 19.80
C ARG A 300 -6.47 -39.16 18.56
N GLU A 301 -6.62 -40.47 18.76
CA GLU A 301 -6.88 -41.43 17.69
C GLU A 301 -8.11 -41.02 16.86
N GLY A 302 -8.00 -41.13 15.53
CA GLY A 302 -9.06 -40.74 14.59
C GLY A 302 -9.00 -39.29 14.09
N ASN A 303 -8.22 -38.42 14.73
CA ASN A 303 -7.98 -37.07 14.19
C ASN A 303 -7.12 -37.13 12.91
N TYR A 304 -7.14 -36.07 12.10
CA TYR A 304 -6.36 -36.00 10.87
C TYR A 304 -5.91 -34.57 10.56
N LEU A 305 -4.79 -34.46 9.84
CA LEU A 305 -4.29 -33.20 9.31
C LEU A 305 -5.17 -32.73 8.16
N GLU A 306 -5.69 -31.51 8.26
CA GLU A 306 -6.80 -31.03 7.46
C GLU A 306 -6.34 -29.90 6.53
N ALA A 307 -6.67 -30.06 5.24
CA ALA A 307 -6.09 -29.22 4.19
C ALA A 307 -6.70 -27.83 4.09
N THR A 308 -8.00 -27.68 4.38
CA THR A 308 -8.66 -26.37 4.31
C THR A 308 -8.11 -25.42 5.36
N ALA A 309 -8.08 -25.86 6.62
CA ALA A 309 -7.54 -25.15 7.77
C ALA A 309 -6.07 -24.79 7.54
N SER A 310 -5.25 -25.77 7.15
CA SER A 310 -3.82 -25.53 6.89
C SER A 310 -3.61 -24.46 5.82
N SER A 311 -4.39 -24.49 4.72
CA SER A 311 -4.31 -23.48 3.67
C SER A 311 -4.74 -22.10 4.15
N MET A 312 -5.81 -22.01 4.94
CA MET A 312 -6.30 -20.75 5.52
C MET A 312 -5.32 -20.13 6.52
N PHE A 313 -4.65 -20.96 7.33
CA PHE A 313 -3.65 -20.49 8.29
C PHE A 313 -2.40 -19.97 7.59
N VAL A 314 -1.89 -20.70 6.59
CA VAL A 314 -0.76 -20.21 5.80
C VAL A 314 -1.11 -18.90 5.10
N TYR A 315 -2.28 -18.81 4.46
CA TYR A 315 -2.75 -17.57 3.86
C TYR A 315 -2.82 -16.41 4.86
N SER A 316 -3.52 -16.61 5.96
CA SER A 316 -3.76 -15.53 6.94
C SER A 316 -2.47 -15.06 7.58
N LEU A 317 -1.58 -15.97 7.99
CA LEU A 317 -0.28 -15.62 8.55
C LEU A 317 0.62 -14.93 7.51
N ALA A 318 0.71 -15.43 6.28
CA ALA A 318 1.52 -14.81 5.23
C ALA A 318 1.02 -13.38 4.90
N LYS A 319 -0.30 -13.22 4.74
CA LYS A 319 -0.92 -11.92 4.47
C LYS A 319 -0.70 -10.94 5.61
N ALA A 320 -0.92 -11.38 6.84
CA ALA A 320 -0.69 -10.55 8.02
C ALA A 320 0.77 -10.08 8.12
N ILE A 321 1.74 -10.93 7.78
CA ILE A 321 3.15 -10.51 7.70
C ILE A 321 3.34 -9.50 6.56
N ASN A 322 2.84 -9.76 5.35
CA ASN A 322 2.98 -8.86 4.20
C ASN A 322 2.46 -7.46 4.50
N ARG A 323 1.28 -7.37 5.14
CA ARG A 323 0.65 -6.11 5.54
C ARG A 323 1.26 -5.47 6.78
N GLY A 324 2.22 -6.15 7.43
CA GLY A 324 2.92 -5.67 8.62
C GLY A 324 2.13 -5.85 9.92
N TYR A 325 1.04 -6.61 9.90
CA TYR A 325 0.18 -6.87 11.04
C TYR A 325 0.82 -7.80 12.07
N LEU A 326 1.67 -8.71 11.58
CA LEU A 326 2.39 -9.66 12.42
C LEU A 326 3.91 -9.57 12.17
N PRO A 327 4.75 -9.69 13.22
CA PRO A 327 6.20 -9.72 13.10
C PRO A 327 6.69 -10.90 12.26
N ARG A 328 7.38 -10.62 11.15
CA ARG A 328 7.87 -11.63 10.19
C ARG A 328 8.64 -12.75 10.88
N GLU A 329 9.58 -12.42 11.77
CA GLU A 329 10.49 -13.40 12.36
C GLU A 329 9.78 -14.45 13.23
N LYS A 330 8.69 -14.05 13.90
CA LYS A 330 7.91 -14.95 14.76
C LYS A 330 7.07 -15.93 13.95
N TYR A 331 6.43 -15.47 12.88
CA TYR A 331 5.39 -16.25 12.18
C TYR A 331 5.86 -16.87 10.86
N LEU A 332 6.90 -16.33 10.21
CA LEU A 332 7.43 -16.88 8.96
C LEU A 332 7.82 -18.37 9.05
N PRO A 333 8.47 -18.85 10.14
CA PRO A 333 8.80 -20.28 10.24
C PRO A 333 7.56 -21.18 10.15
N ALA A 334 6.45 -20.79 10.79
CA ALA A 334 5.20 -21.54 10.74
C ALA A 334 4.57 -21.50 9.34
N VAL A 335 4.63 -20.34 8.66
CA VAL A 335 4.16 -20.18 7.28
C VAL A 335 4.92 -21.10 6.32
N LEU A 336 6.25 -21.06 6.36
CA LEU A 336 7.10 -21.87 5.47
C LEU A 336 6.87 -23.36 5.68
N LYS A 337 6.89 -23.79 6.95
CA LYS A 337 6.66 -25.19 7.32
C LYS A 337 5.26 -25.66 6.95
N GLY A 338 4.26 -24.79 7.13
CA GLY A 338 2.88 -25.07 6.76
C GLY A 338 2.71 -25.24 5.27
N TYR A 339 3.25 -24.32 4.46
CA TYR A 339 3.15 -24.43 3.00
C TYR A 339 3.93 -25.64 2.48
N GLU A 340 5.11 -25.91 3.02
CA GLU A 340 5.87 -27.12 2.70
C GLU A 340 5.09 -28.40 3.03
N GLY A 341 4.47 -28.46 4.21
CA GLY A 341 3.60 -29.57 4.60
C GLY A 341 2.42 -29.75 3.66
N ILE A 342 1.80 -28.65 3.19
CA ILE A 342 0.71 -28.72 2.22
C ILE A 342 1.19 -29.34 0.92
N ILE A 343 2.30 -28.85 0.37
CA ILE A 343 2.84 -29.37 -0.90
C ILE A 343 3.29 -30.84 -0.76
N ARG A 344 3.93 -31.20 0.35
CA ARG A 344 4.48 -32.54 0.57
C ARG A 344 3.40 -33.58 0.83
N ASP A 345 2.46 -33.28 1.72
CA ASP A 345 1.56 -34.29 2.30
C ASP A 345 0.12 -34.18 1.80
N LEU A 346 -0.28 -33.03 1.24
CA LEU A 346 -1.67 -32.77 0.86
C LEU A 346 -1.86 -32.60 -0.64
N ILE A 347 -0.81 -32.30 -1.41
CA ILE A 347 -0.87 -32.25 -2.87
C ILE A 347 -0.58 -33.62 -3.49
N ARG A 348 -1.57 -34.15 -4.23
CA ARG A 348 -1.40 -35.34 -5.08
C ARG A 348 -1.41 -34.96 -6.56
N ARG A 349 -0.45 -35.49 -7.32
CA ARG A 349 -0.43 -35.36 -8.79
C ARG A 349 -1.10 -36.55 -9.44
N ASP A 350 -2.01 -36.29 -10.38
CA ASP A 350 -2.61 -37.33 -11.21
C ASP A 350 -1.78 -37.56 -12.48
N PRO A 351 -1.91 -38.74 -13.13
CA PRO A 351 -1.18 -39.06 -14.37
C PRO A 351 -1.45 -38.09 -15.54
N ASP A 352 -2.58 -37.39 -15.53
CA ASP A 352 -2.97 -36.41 -16.54
C ASP A 352 -2.36 -35.02 -16.31
N GLY A 353 -1.49 -34.88 -15.32
CA GLY A 353 -0.79 -33.64 -14.98
C GLY A 353 -1.59 -32.70 -14.08
N LYS A 354 -2.85 -33.01 -13.74
CA LYS A 354 -3.60 -32.23 -12.76
C LYS A 354 -3.09 -32.49 -11.35
N ILE A 355 -3.24 -31.49 -10.48
CA ILE A 355 -2.96 -31.63 -9.04
C ILE A 355 -4.25 -31.63 -8.24
N ASN A 356 -4.24 -32.27 -7.07
CA ASN A 356 -5.37 -32.36 -6.17
C ASN A 356 -4.96 -31.89 -4.77
N LEU A 357 -5.80 -31.07 -4.14
CA LEU A 357 -5.72 -30.82 -2.70
C LEU A 357 -6.50 -31.92 -1.99
N THR A 358 -5.81 -32.77 -1.25
CA THR A 358 -6.41 -33.92 -0.57
C THR A 358 -6.75 -33.61 0.88
N ARG A 359 -7.57 -34.43 1.51
CA ARG A 359 -7.89 -34.36 2.95
C ARG A 359 -8.63 -33.09 3.39
N CYS A 360 -9.54 -32.60 2.56
CA CYS A 360 -10.46 -31.53 2.94
C CYS A 360 -11.67 -32.10 3.70
N CYS A 361 -12.02 -31.52 4.84
CA CYS A 361 -13.32 -31.78 5.47
C CYS A 361 -14.43 -31.26 4.55
N ALA A 362 -15.35 -32.11 4.07
CA ALA A 362 -16.39 -31.72 3.13
C ALA A 362 -17.38 -30.70 3.73
N VAL A 363 -17.76 -30.93 4.98
CA VAL A 363 -18.71 -30.09 5.72
C VAL A 363 -18.57 -30.37 7.21
N ALA A 364 -18.79 -29.37 8.05
CA ALA A 364 -19.11 -29.56 9.45
C ALA A 364 -20.06 -28.43 9.87
N GLY A 365 -20.83 -28.64 10.92
CA GLY A 365 -21.79 -27.67 11.44
C GLY A 365 -22.33 -28.15 12.79
N LEU A 366 -23.24 -27.39 13.38
CA LEU A 366 -23.80 -27.70 14.69
C LEU A 366 -25.34 -27.72 14.65
N GLY A 367 -25.93 -28.38 15.64
CA GLY A 367 -27.38 -28.40 15.86
C GLY A 367 -28.06 -29.58 15.19
N TYR A 368 -28.85 -29.32 14.15
CA TYR A 368 -29.77 -30.32 13.57
C TYR A 368 -29.11 -31.65 13.22
N THR A 369 -29.89 -32.72 13.27
CA THR A 369 -29.49 -34.04 12.81
C THR A 369 -29.15 -34.03 11.32
N THR A 370 -28.07 -34.70 10.95
CA THR A 370 -27.68 -34.94 9.55
C THR A 370 -28.75 -35.74 8.80
N SER A 371 -28.68 -35.77 7.47
CA SER A 371 -29.57 -36.60 6.63
C SER A 371 -29.46 -38.10 6.93
N THR A 372 -28.41 -38.53 7.62
CA THR A 372 -28.16 -39.92 8.04
C THR A 372 -28.61 -40.20 9.48
N GLY A 373 -29.28 -39.26 10.14
CA GLY A 373 -29.81 -39.46 11.50
C GLY A 373 -28.81 -39.23 12.63
N ARG A 374 -27.56 -38.80 12.34
CA ARG A 374 -26.54 -38.48 13.35
C ARG A 374 -26.71 -37.05 13.88
N PRO A 375 -26.71 -36.82 15.21
CA PRO A 375 -26.71 -35.47 15.78
C PRO A 375 -25.40 -34.73 15.48
N ARG A 376 -25.49 -33.44 15.16
CA ARG A 376 -24.31 -32.56 15.01
C ARG A 376 -24.02 -31.88 16.34
N ASP A 377 -23.56 -32.69 17.29
CA ASP A 377 -23.37 -32.30 18.70
C ASP A 377 -22.06 -31.55 18.96
N GLY A 378 -21.19 -31.42 17.95
CA GLY A 378 -19.91 -30.74 18.09
C GLY A 378 -18.88 -31.53 18.89
N SER A 379 -19.12 -32.81 19.18
CA SER A 379 -18.14 -33.71 19.80
C SER A 379 -16.95 -33.96 18.86
N PHE A 380 -15.86 -34.48 19.44
CA PHE A 380 -14.70 -34.90 18.65
C PHE A 380 -15.11 -35.99 17.64
N GLU A 381 -15.89 -36.97 18.11
CA GLU A 381 -16.47 -38.05 17.31
C GLU A 381 -17.30 -37.52 16.15
N TYR A 382 -18.07 -36.45 16.36
CA TYR A 382 -18.80 -35.79 15.29
C TYR A 382 -17.86 -35.20 14.23
N TYR A 383 -16.90 -34.35 14.62
CA TYR A 383 -16.01 -33.65 13.67
C TYR A 383 -15.14 -34.58 12.83
N ILE A 384 -14.65 -35.69 13.41
CA ILE A 384 -13.86 -36.69 12.67
C ILE A 384 -14.73 -37.61 11.81
N SER A 385 -16.04 -37.63 12.05
CA SER A 385 -16.98 -38.47 11.30
C SER A 385 -17.48 -37.84 10.00
N GLU A 386 -17.21 -36.54 9.81
CA GLU A 386 -17.57 -35.84 8.58
C GLU A 386 -16.69 -36.30 7.41
N PRO A 387 -17.22 -36.35 6.18
CA PRO A 387 -16.47 -36.86 5.05
C PRO A 387 -15.20 -36.08 4.76
N ILE A 388 -14.14 -36.83 4.44
CA ILE A 388 -12.88 -36.29 3.94
C ILE A 388 -12.89 -36.44 2.42
N ILE A 389 -12.77 -35.33 1.69
CA ILE A 389 -12.81 -35.29 0.22
C ILE A 389 -11.61 -34.55 -0.36
N ASP A 390 -11.38 -34.75 -1.64
CA ASP A 390 -10.39 -34.01 -2.41
C ASP A 390 -11.05 -32.81 -3.10
N ASN A 391 -10.26 -31.74 -3.29
CA ASN A 391 -10.62 -30.54 -4.06
C ASN A 391 -11.91 -29.85 -3.59
N ASP A 392 -12.17 -29.85 -2.28
CA ASP A 392 -13.19 -28.96 -1.74
C ASP A 392 -12.79 -27.50 -1.99
N LEU A 393 -13.70 -26.70 -2.55
CA LEU A 393 -13.41 -25.30 -2.90
C LEU A 393 -13.13 -24.42 -1.67
N LYS A 394 -13.59 -24.83 -0.48
CA LYS A 394 -13.21 -24.22 0.81
C LYS A 394 -11.73 -24.41 1.12
N GLY A 395 -11.04 -25.37 0.50
CA GLY A 395 -9.58 -25.54 0.58
C GLY A 395 -8.85 -25.01 -0.65
N VAL A 396 -9.38 -25.26 -1.85
CA VAL A 396 -8.73 -24.85 -3.10
C VAL A 396 -8.56 -23.33 -3.19
N GLY A 397 -9.60 -22.55 -2.85
CA GLY A 397 -9.49 -21.09 -2.84
C GLY A 397 -8.40 -20.59 -1.88
N PRO A 398 -8.43 -20.96 -0.59
CA PRO A 398 -7.37 -20.61 0.36
C PRO A 398 -5.98 -21.10 -0.04
N PHE A 399 -5.85 -22.27 -0.68
CA PHE A 399 -4.56 -22.75 -1.19
C PHE A 399 -3.97 -21.79 -2.23
N ILE A 400 -4.79 -21.36 -3.19
CA ILE A 400 -4.37 -20.39 -4.23
C ILE A 400 -3.95 -19.08 -3.56
N LEU A 401 -4.76 -18.58 -2.63
CA LEU A 401 -4.48 -17.34 -1.89
C LEU A 401 -3.20 -17.44 -1.04
N ALA A 402 -2.98 -18.58 -0.38
CA ALA A 402 -1.76 -18.84 0.39
C ALA A 402 -0.51 -18.79 -0.48
N GLY A 403 -0.57 -19.40 -1.68
CA GLY A 403 0.54 -19.33 -2.63
C GLY A 403 0.82 -17.91 -3.13
N LEU A 404 -0.21 -17.08 -3.35
CA LEU A 404 -0.04 -15.68 -3.74
C LEU A 404 0.67 -14.85 -2.66
N GLU A 405 0.21 -14.94 -1.42
CA GLU A 405 0.78 -14.16 -0.32
C GLU A 405 2.18 -14.65 0.06
N LEU A 406 2.44 -15.97 -0.01
CA LEU A 406 3.77 -16.51 0.24
C LEU A 406 4.77 -16.17 -0.87
N ASP A 407 4.35 -16.20 -2.15
CA ASP A 407 5.18 -15.75 -3.27
C ASP A 407 5.64 -14.30 -3.07
N GLN A 408 4.70 -13.40 -2.72
CA GLN A 408 5.00 -12.02 -2.38
C GLN A 408 5.97 -11.92 -1.20
N LEU A 409 5.70 -12.67 -0.12
CA LEU A 409 6.50 -12.66 1.10
C LEU A 409 7.95 -13.13 0.89
N LEU A 410 8.17 -14.03 -0.07
CA LEU A 410 9.48 -14.56 -0.43
C LEU A 410 10.21 -13.71 -1.47
N ALA A 411 9.50 -13.06 -2.39
CA ALA A 411 10.08 -12.09 -3.31
C ALA A 411 10.76 -10.93 -2.53
N ASP A 412 10.15 -10.51 -1.43
CA ASP A 412 10.65 -9.49 -0.51
C ASP A 412 11.92 -9.92 0.27
N ALA A 413 12.29 -11.21 0.27
CA ALA A 413 13.45 -11.76 1.01
C ALA A 413 14.79 -11.66 0.24
N SER A 414 14.79 -11.10 -0.98
CA SER A 414 16.01 -10.87 -1.79
C SER A 414 16.73 -9.57 -1.44
N GLY A 415 16.19 -8.76 -0.53
CA GLY A 415 16.81 -7.57 0.04
C GLY A 415 17.10 -7.79 1.54
N PRO A 416 17.96 -6.95 2.17
CA PRO A 416 18.30 -7.12 3.58
C PRO A 416 17.03 -7.17 4.45
N ALA A 417 17.01 -8.16 5.34
CA ALA A 417 15.87 -8.58 6.14
C ALA A 417 15.25 -7.40 6.91
N ARG A 418 14.01 -7.03 6.56
CA ARG A 418 13.20 -6.13 7.39
C ARG A 418 12.83 -6.84 8.68
N GLU A 419 13.53 -6.54 9.77
CA GLU A 419 13.00 -6.71 11.13
C GLU A 419 11.68 -5.95 11.22
N ARG A 420 10.56 -6.67 11.40
CA ARG A 420 9.25 -6.09 11.71
C ARG A 420 8.94 -6.38 13.17
N LYS A 421 9.06 -5.36 14.02
CA LYS A 421 8.36 -5.25 15.30
C LYS A 421 6.92 -4.81 15.05
N ASP A 422 6.04 -5.11 16.00
CA ASP A 422 4.58 -4.90 16.04
C ASP A 422 4.04 -3.68 15.27
N LEU A 423 2.79 -3.73 14.83
CA LEU A 423 1.97 -2.55 14.48
C LEU A 423 1.78 -1.53 15.63
N GLY A 424 2.57 -1.62 16.71
CA GLY A 424 2.71 -0.52 17.65
C GLY A 424 3.39 0.66 16.96
N ALA A 425 2.62 1.71 16.68
CA ALA A 425 3.07 3.03 16.22
C ALA A 425 4.10 3.00 15.06
N ARG A 426 3.61 3.06 13.81
CA ARG A 426 4.47 3.51 12.68
C ARG A 426 5.06 4.88 13.02
N GLY A 427 6.38 5.01 12.85
CA GLY A 427 7.16 6.11 13.40
C GLY A 427 8.64 6.03 13.00
N TRP A 428 9.49 6.82 13.66
CA TRP A 428 10.94 6.85 13.41
C TRP A 428 11.66 5.50 13.48
N SER A 429 11.07 4.48 14.11
CA SER A 429 11.60 3.11 14.12
C SER A 429 11.67 2.47 12.73
N ASP A 430 10.85 2.92 11.78
CA ASP A 430 10.85 2.40 10.41
C ASP A 430 11.96 3.04 9.54
N TYR A 431 12.59 4.12 10.00
CA TYR A 431 13.56 4.92 9.24
C TYR A 431 14.70 4.06 8.68
N GLU A 432 15.40 3.30 9.53
CA GLU A 432 16.55 2.50 9.13
C GLU A 432 16.16 1.37 8.16
N ALA A 433 14.98 0.77 8.38
CA ALA A 433 14.44 -0.27 7.52
C ALA A 433 13.94 0.26 6.16
N VAL A 434 13.60 1.55 6.06
CA VAL A 434 13.37 2.22 4.78
C VAL A 434 14.70 2.52 4.10
N LEU A 435 15.63 3.14 4.82
CA LEU A 435 16.92 3.56 4.30
C LEU A 435 17.73 2.38 3.75
N ALA A 436 17.75 1.23 4.45
CA ALA A 436 18.50 0.04 4.05
C ALA A 436 18.10 -0.54 2.69
N ARG A 437 16.87 -0.26 2.21
CA ARG A 437 16.36 -0.75 0.92
C ARG A 437 16.80 0.07 -0.26
N ILE A 438 17.30 1.28 0.01
CA ILE A 438 17.64 2.25 -1.01
C ILE A 438 19.12 2.07 -1.32
N GLN A 439 19.40 1.52 -2.50
CA GLN A 439 20.75 1.18 -2.93
C GLN A 439 20.97 1.74 -4.33
N PRO A 440 21.90 2.70 -4.51
CA PRO A 440 22.15 3.26 -5.82
C PRO A 440 22.68 2.19 -6.79
N PRO A 441 22.34 2.25 -8.09
CA PRO A 441 22.92 1.36 -9.09
C PRO A 441 24.44 1.52 -9.19
N THR A 442 25.12 0.41 -9.51
CA THR A 442 26.54 0.39 -9.84
C THR A 442 26.72 0.18 -11.34
N PHE A 443 27.79 0.73 -11.90
CA PHE A 443 28.06 0.67 -13.34
C PHE A 443 29.41 0.01 -13.61
N PRO A 444 29.55 -0.73 -14.72
CA PRO A 444 30.86 -1.17 -15.20
C PRO A 444 31.80 0.02 -15.44
N ASP A 445 33.10 -0.15 -15.16
CA ASP A 445 34.11 0.87 -15.42
C ASP A 445 34.46 0.90 -16.91
N ARG A 446 33.57 1.51 -17.69
CA ARG A 446 33.66 1.69 -19.15
C ARG A 446 33.10 3.04 -19.55
N ASP A 447 33.89 3.79 -20.30
CA ASP A 447 33.52 5.14 -20.70
C ASP A 447 33.22 5.21 -22.19
N PHE A 448 32.20 6.00 -22.49
CA PHE A 448 31.73 6.32 -23.83
C PHE A 448 31.70 7.85 -23.95
N PRO A 449 32.86 8.50 -24.19
CA PRO A 449 32.92 9.94 -24.36
C PRO A 449 32.11 10.39 -25.56
N ILE A 450 31.23 11.38 -25.41
CA ILE A 450 30.35 11.84 -26.50
C ILE A 450 31.13 12.34 -27.73
N THR A 451 32.38 12.78 -27.54
CA THR A 451 33.29 13.21 -28.61
C THR A 451 33.67 12.07 -29.56
N ASP A 452 33.73 10.84 -29.05
CA ASP A 452 34.04 9.65 -29.87
C ASP A 452 32.87 9.29 -30.79
N PHE A 453 31.69 9.86 -30.52
CA PHE A 453 30.46 9.72 -31.30
C PHE A 453 30.14 10.97 -32.13
N GLY A 454 31.09 11.89 -32.26
CA GLY A 454 30.99 13.06 -33.13
C GLY A 454 30.41 14.32 -32.49
N ALA A 455 30.23 14.37 -31.17
CA ALA A 455 29.84 15.58 -30.48
C ALA A 455 30.92 16.66 -30.64
N LYS A 456 30.51 17.91 -30.88
CA LYS A 456 31.39 19.07 -31.00
C LYS A 456 30.81 20.24 -30.21
N PRO A 457 31.65 21.04 -29.52
CA PRO A 457 31.19 22.29 -28.91
C PRO A 457 30.45 23.17 -29.92
N ASP A 458 29.46 23.92 -29.44
CA ASP A 458 28.63 24.85 -30.23
C ASP A 458 27.81 24.22 -31.38
N ALA A 459 27.85 22.90 -31.55
CA ALA A 459 27.02 22.15 -32.47
C ALA A 459 25.93 21.37 -31.72
N ASP A 460 24.87 20.98 -32.43
CA ASP A 460 23.88 20.06 -31.90
C ASP A 460 24.50 18.66 -31.68
N CYS A 461 24.58 18.25 -30.42
CA CYS A 461 25.15 16.99 -29.99
C CYS A 461 24.10 15.89 -29.76
N THR A 462 22.82 16.14 -30.04
CA THR A 462 21.72 15.21 -29.73
C THR A 462 21.97 13.80 -30.26
N ASP A 463 22.34 13.68 -31.53
CA ASP A 463 22.55 12.37 -32.17
C ASP A 463 23.83 11.68 -31.69
N ALA A 464 24.90 12.45 -31.41
CA ALA A 464 26.14 11.92 -30.85
C ALA A 464 25.93 11.37 -29.44
N ILE A 465 25.17 12.09 -28.60
CA ILE A 465 24.81 11.64 -27.25
C ILE A 465 23.95 10.37 -27.33
N ARG A 466 22.95 10.32 -28.23
CA ARG A 466 22.13 9.12 -28.45
C ARG A 466 22.99 7.92 -28.85
N ALA A 467 23.92 8.11 -29.79
CA ALA A 467 24.81 7.05 -30.23
C ALA A 467 25.73 6.55 -29.10
N ALA A 468 26.24 7.45 -28.26
CA ALA A 468 27.03 7.09 -27.08
C ALA A 468 26.21 6.28 -26.05
N ILE A 469 24.97 6.68 -25.79
CA ILE A 469 24.02 5.95 -24.91
C ILE A 469 23.74 4.56 -25.47
N ASP A 470 23.44 4.46 -26.77
CA ASP A 470 23.14 3.19 -27.41
C ASP A 470 24.34 2.25 -27.35
N ALA A 471 25.56 2.74 -27.62
CA ALA A 471 26.79 1.96 -27.52
C ALA A 471 27.08 1.51 -26.07
N CYS A 472 26.89 2.41 -25.11
CA CYS A 472 27.06 2.12 -23.68
C CYS A 472 26.11 1.01 -23.22
N HIS A 473 24.83 1.13 -23.57
CA HIS A 473 23.83 0.12 -23.26
C HIS A 473 24.13 -1.22 -23.93
N GLN A 474 24.47 -1.24 -25.23
CA GLN A 474 24.79 -2.45 -25.98
C GLN A 474 26.02 -3.18 -25.44
N ALA A 475 26.98 -2.46 -24.88
CA ALA A 475 28.12 -3.06 -24.21
C ALA A 475 27.75 -3.72 -22.87
N GLY A 476 26.54 -3.52 -22.35
CA GLY A 476 26.10 -3.98 -21.03
C GLY A 476 26.27 -2.93 -19.92
N GLY A 477 26.40 -1.65 -20.28
CA GLY A 477 26.41 -0.53 -19.36
C GLY A 477 27.78 0.09 -19.06
N GLY A 478 27.76 1.28 -18.48
CA GLY A 478 28.93 2.11 -18.22
C GLY A 478 28.56 3.59 -18.11
N ARG A 479 29.54 4.46 -18.36
CA ARG A 479 29.38 5.92 -18.30
C ARG A 479 29.40 6.53 -19.69
N VAL A 480 28.37 7.29 -20.04
CA VAL A 480 28.40 8.21 -21.17
C VAL A 480 28.98 9.53 -20.67
N VAL A 481 30.21 9.85 -21.10
CA VAL A 481 30.98 10.96 -20.54
C VAL A 481 30.79 12.22 -21.38
N VAL A 482 30.29 13.27 -20.75
CA VAL A 482 30.27 14.63 -21.30
C VAL A 482 31.48 15.38 -20.72
N PRO A 483 32.53 15.62 -21.51
CA PRO A 483 33.74 16.28 -21.03
C PRO A 483 33.54 17.79 -20.84
N ALA A 484 34.50 18.47 -20.22
CA ALA A 484 34.45 19.91 -20.02
C ALA A 484 34.20 20.68 -21.35
N GLY A 485 33.38 21.73 -21.29
CA GLY A 485 32.89 22.46 -22.47
C GLY A 485 31.39 22.69 -22.45
N GLU A 486 30.88 23.50 -23.39
CA GLU A 486 29.44 23.71 -23.58
C GLU A 486 28.94 22.85 -24.75
N TRP A 487 27.89 22.06 -24.51
CA TRP A 487 27.37 21.07 -25.44
C TRP A 487 25.87 21.28 -25.63
N LEU A 488 25.47 21.69 -26.82
CA LEU A 488 24.06 21.92 -27.15
C LEU A 488 23.34 20.60 -27.44
N THR A 489 22.12 20.43 -26.95
CA THR A 489 21.34 19.20 -27.18
C THR A 489 19.83 19.47 -27.19
N GLY A 490 19.08 18.58 -27.83
CA GLY A 490 17.65 18.36 -27.61
C GLY A 490 17.41 17.31 -26.52
N ALA A 491 16.25 16.65 -26.55
CA ALA A 491 15.90 15.61 -25.59
C ALA A 491 16.89 14.42 -25.61
N ILE A 492 17.31 14.00 -24.42
CA ILE A 492 18.17 12.83 -24.18
C ILE A 492 17.29 11.70 -23.63
N HIS A 493 17.34 10.52 -24.27
CA HIS A 493 16.63 9.33 -23.79
C HIS A 493 17.63 8.32 -23.25
N LEU A 494 17.62 8.09 -21.93
CA LEU A 494 18.50 7.11 -21.29
C LEU A 494 17.99 5.68 -21.51
N ARG A 495 18.92 4.73 -21.49
CA ARG A 495 18.66 3.29 -21.51
C ARG A 495 19.19 2.63 -20.24
N SER A 496 18.76 1.39 -20.01
CA SER A 496 19.16 0.62 -18.84
C SER A 496 20.68 0.46 -18.75
N ASN A 497 21.22 0.48 -17.54
CA ASN A 497 22.66 0.37 -17.22
C ASN A 497 23.53 1.53 -17.72
N VAL A 498 22.94 2.69 -18.03
CA VAL A 498 23.68 3.87 -18.49
C VAL A 498 23.76 4.93 -17.39
N ASN A 499 24.98 5.39 -17.11
CA ASN A 499 25.26 6.57 -16.31
C ASN A 499 25.65 7.74 -17.23
N LEU A 500 24.80 8.76 -17.37
CA LEU A 500 25.16 10.01 -18.02
C LEU A 500 26.05 10.83 -17.06
N HIS A 501 27.36 10.83 -17.31
CA HIS A 501 28.35 11.49 -16.48
C HIS A 501 28.74 12.85 -17.06
N VAL A 502 28.26 13.92 -16.43
CA VAL A 502 28.53 15.31 -16.82
C VAL A 502 29.70 15.85 -16.01
N ALA A 503 30.88 15.84 -16.62
CA ALA A 503 32.13 16.12 -15.94
C ALA A 503 32.19 17.55 -15.38
N LYS A 504 33.07 17.76 -14.40
CA LYS A 504 33.36 19.10 -13.89
C LYS A 504 33.75 20.05 -15.02
N GLY A 505 33.12 21.22 -15.06
CA GLY A 505 33.34 22.21 -16.12
C GLY A 505 32.63 21.90 -17.44
N ALA A 506 31.82 20.84 -17.50
CA ALA A 506 30.90 20.59 -18.61
C ALA A 506 29.55 21.26 -18.36
N THR A 507 28.95 21.79 -19.42
CA THR A 507 27.57 22.26 -19.46
C THR A 507 26.83 21.54 -20.59
N LEU A 508 25.85 20.71 -20.25
CA LEU A 508 24.83 20.27 -21.21
C LEU A 508 23.76 21.36 -21.26
N ARG A 509 23.55 21.96 -22.43
CA ARG A 509 22.57 23.04 -22.61
C ARG A 509 21.47 22.65 -23.60
N TRP A 510 20.24 22.66 -23.13
CA TRP A 510 19.07 22.34 -23.96
C TRP A 510 18.68 23.54 -24.83
N VAL A 511 18.41 23.26 -26.12
CA VAL A 511 17.98 24.28 -27.08
C VAL A 511 16.46 24.37 -27.14
N PHE A 512 15.91 25.59 -27.27
CA PHE A 512 14.49 25.79 -27.51
C PHE A 512 14.15 25.58 -29.00
N ASP A 513 14.05 24.32 -29.39
CA ASP A 513 13.56 23.89 -30.70
C ASP A 513 12.57 22.74 -30.49
N LEU A 514 11.27 23.03 -30.67
CA LEU A 514 10.19 22.07 -30.41
C LEU A 514 10.33 20.77 -31.19
N ALA A 515 10.99 20.80 -32.37
CA ALA A 515 11.21 19.60 -33.19
C ALA A 515 12.16 18.59 -32.52
N LYS A 516 12.96 19.02 -31.54
CA LYS A 516 13.91 18.17 -30.82
C LYS A 516 13.35 17.53 -29.55
N TYR A 517 12.06 17.70 -29.31
CA TYR A 517 11.33 17.11 -28.18
C TYR A 517 10.21 16.24 -28.76
N PRO A 518 10.46 14.95 -29.05
CA PRO A 518 9.41 14.07 -29.58
C PRO A 518 8.26 13.93 -28.57
N ILE A 519 7.06 13.64 -29.07
CA ILE A 519 5.91 13.34 -28.20
C ILE A 519 6.09 11.95 -27.59
N VAL A 520 6.04 11.86 -26.26
CA VAL A 520 6.22 10.62 -25.48
C VAL A 520 5.14 10.50 -24.42
N PHE A 521 5.01 9.29 -23.86
CA PHE A 521 4.19 9.08 -22.67
C PHE A 521 4.82 9.81 -21.48
N THR A 522 4.06 10.65 -20.80
CA THR A 522 4.54 11.47 -19.69
C THR A 522 3.40 11.79 -18.72
N ARG A 523 3.68 12.60 -17.70
CA ARG A 523 2.69 13.22 -16.83
C ARG A 523 2.88 14.72 -16.79
N TRP A 524 1.74 15.42 -16.76
CA TRP A 524 1.67 16.86 -16.60
C TRP A 524 0.69 17.20 -15.46
N GLU A 525 1.18 17.87 -14.41
CA GLU A 525 0.45 18.18 -13.15
C GLU A 525 -0.38 16.98 -12.61
N GLY A 526 0.21 15.79 -12.62
CA GLY A 526 -0.35 14.55 -12.05
C GLY A 526 -1.37 13.81 -12.92
N VAL A 527 -1.48 14.13 -14.21
CA VAL A 527 -2.33 13.41 -15.18
C VAL A 527 -1.49 12.84 -16.31
N GLU A 528 -1.68 11.55 -16.62
CA GLU A 528 -0.96 10.87 -17.71
C GLU A 528 -1.40 11.39 -19.08
N CYS A 529 -0.45 11.64 -19.98
CA CYS A 529 -0.69 12.15 -21.33
C CYS A 529 0.42 11.78 -22.32
N MET A 530 0.19 12.07 -23.60
CA MET A 530 1.22 12.10 -24.63
C MET A 530 1.60 13.57 -24.88
N ASN A 531 2.82 13.98 -24.52
CA ASN A 531 3.29 15.37 -24.67
C ASN A 531 4.80 15.42 -24.98
N PHE A 532 5.36 16.62 -25.18
CA PHE A 532 6.79 16.83 -25.37
C PHE A 532 7.66 16.01 -24.40
N SER A 533 8.70 15.39 -24.95
CA SER A 533 9.71 14.67 -24.18
C SER A 533 10.28 15.55 -23.08
N PRO A 534 10.42 15.00 -21.86
CA PRO A 534 11.33 15.54 -20.86
C PRO A 534 12.74 15.70 -21.43
N PHE A 535 13.52 16.63 -20.87
CA PHE A 535 14.87 16.95 -21.34
C PHE A 535 15.83 15.76 -21.19
N ILE A 536 15.74 15.06 -20.07
CA ILE A 536 16.31 13.74 -19.84
C ILE A 536 15.17 12.80 -19.48
N TYR A 537 14.92 11.83 -20.34
CA TYR A 537 13.79 10.91 -20.23
C TYR A 537 14.27 9.46 -20.15
N ALA A 538 13.60 8.65 -19.33
CA ALA A 538 13.78 7.21 -19.32
C ALA A 538 12.41 6.55 -19.13
N TRP A 539 12.06 5.58 -19.98
CA TRP A 539 10.80 4.84 -19.89
C TRP A 539 11.08 3.37 -19.66
N GLU A 540 10.60 2.83 -18.53
CA GLU A 540 10.73 1.40 -18.20
C GLU A 540 12.18 0.90 -18.28
N GLN A 541 13.12 1.68 -17.72
CA GLN A 541 14.55 1.37 -17.67
C GLN A 541 15.01 1.02 -16.26
N GLU A 542 16.09 0.24 -16.17
CA GLU A 542 16.71 -0.16 -14.89
C GLU A 542 18.18 0.27 -14.83
N ASN A 543 18.65 0.59 -13.62
CA ASN A 543 20.04 0.98 -13.35
C ASN A 543 20.45 2.19 -14.20
N ILE A 544 19.81 3.34 -13.97
CA ILE A 544 20.14 4.57 -14.69
C ILE A 544 20.78 5.57 -13.73
N ALA A 545 21.70 6.37 -14.24
CA ALA A 545 22.26 7.46 -13.44
C ALA A 545 22.53 8.73 -14.24
N ILE A 546 22.52 9.86 -13.53
CA ILE A 546 23.02 11.15 -13.98
C ILE A 546 23.99 11.62 -12.90
N THR A 547 25.29 11.67 -13.23
CA THR A 547 26.34 11.92 -12.23
C THR A 547 27.32 12.99 -12.69
N GLY A 548 28.18 13.46 -11.78
CA GLY A 548 29.28 14.37 -12.08
C GLY A 548 29.09 15.75 -11.45
N GLU A 549 30.02 16.66 -11.69
CA GLU A 549 30.03 18.03 -11.11
C GLU A 549 29.68 19.11 -12.15
N GLY A 550 29.20 18.72 -13.32
CA GLY A 550 28.83 19.66 -14.38
C GLY A 550 27.43 20.24 -14.23
N THR A 551 27.08 21.11 -15.18
CA THR A 551 25.82 21.85 -15.21
C THR A 551 24.86 21.29 -16.26
N LEU A 552 23.62 21.06 -15.84
CA LEU A 552 22.47 20.80 -16.69
C LEU A 552 21.70 22.12 -16.84
N ASP A 553 21.82 22.75 -18.00
CA ASP A 553 21.23 24.06 -18.28
C ASP A 553 20.04 23.93 -19.22
N GLY A 554 18.83 24.09 -18.70
CA GLY A 554 17.61 23.92 -19.48
C GLY A 554 17.35 25.02 -20.52
N GLY A 555 18.13 26.11 -20.51
CA GLY A 555 17.99 27.19 -21.48
C GLY A 555 16.65 27.94 -21.43
N SER A 556 15.84 27.71 -20.41
CA SER A 556 14.50 28.28 -20.29
C SER A 556 14.52 29.71 -19.79
N ASP A 557 13.71 30.55 -20.40
CA ASP A 557 13.45 31.94 -20.02
C ASP A 557 12.04 32.37 -20.47
N TRP A 558 11.70 33.65 -20.26
CA TRP A 558 10.41 34.22 -20.64
C TRP A 558 10.15 34.31 -22.16
N SER A 559 11.20 34.22 -22.98
CA SER A 559 11.07 34.17 -24.45
C SER A 559 10.86 32.74 -24.98
N THR A 560 11.09 31.73 -24.13
CA THR A 560 11.01 30.31 -24.46
C THR A 560 9.93 29.61 -23.61
N TRP A 561 10.28 28.59 -22.83
CA TRP A 561 9.32 27.76 -22.09
C TRP A 561 8.56 28.56 -21.03
N TRP A 562 9.20 29.42 -20.22
CA TRP A 562 8.50 30.11 -19.11
C TRP A 562 7.36 31.01 -19.60
N GLY A 563 7.47 31.56 -20.81
CA GLY A 563 6.41 32.35 -21.44
C GLY A 563 5.11 31.58 -21.71
N TRP A 564 5.08 30.26 -21.52
CA TRP A 564 3.87 29.43 -21.64
C TRP A 564 2.99 29.49 -20.37
N ASN A 565 3.58 29.87 -19.24
CA ASN A 565 2.90 30.09 -17.97
C ASN A 565 3.21 31.48 -17.37
N ASP A 566 3.25 32.49 -18.23
CA ASP A 566 3.40 33.87 -17.76
C ASP A 566 2.09 34.33 -17.08
N LYS A 567 2.24 34.77 -15.83
CA LYS A 567 1.15 35.31 -15.01
C LYS A 567 1.43 36.75 -14.58
N ARG A 568 2.53 37.36 -15.03
CA ARG A 568 3.05 38.65 -14.51
C ARG A 568 2.17 39.84 -14.90
N ASP A 569 1.45 39.75 -16.00
CA ASP A 569 0.54 40.79 -16.49
C ASP A 569 -0.92 40.57 -16.09
N GLY A 570 -1.22 39.53 -15.29
CA GLY A 570 -2.57 39.17 -14.87
C GLY A 570 -3.43 38.51 -15.95
N THR A 571 -2.89 38.21 -17.13
CA THR A 571 -3.60 37.44 -18.16
C THR A 571 -3.61 35.94 -17.85
N ALA A 572 -4.54 35.20 -18.46
CA ALA A 572 -4.56 33.75 -18.31
C ALA A 572 -3.37 33.12 -19.06
N PRO A 573 -2.59 32.23 -18.44
CA PRO A 573 -1.44 31.63 -19.07
C PRO A 573 -1.83 30.76 -20.27
N LYS A 574 -0.96 30.67 -21.28
CA LYS A 574 -1.21 29.95 -22.54
C LYS A 574 -1.57 28.47 -22.31
N GLN A 575 -0.98 27.85 -21.30
CA GLN A 575 -1.23 26.45 -20.93
C GLN A 575 -2.65 26.17 -20.38
N ARG A 576 -3.42 27.19 -19.97
CA ARG A 576 -4.67 27.01 -19.21
C ARG A 576 -5.72 26.18 -19.95
N ALA A 577 -5.89 26.40 -21.25
CA ALA A 577 -6.87 25.67 -22.06
C ALA A 577 -6.52 24.18 -22.16
N ALA A 578 -5.26 23.87 -22.48
CA ALA A 578 -4.77 22.50 -22.57
C ALA A 578 -4.78 21.78 -21.21
N ARG A 579 -4.40 22.46 -20.12
CA ARG A 579 -4.51 21.94 -18.74
C ARG A 579 -5.93 21.47 -18.44
N ASN A 580 -6.92 22.35 -18.66
CA ASN A 580 -8.31 22.02 -18.35
C ASN A 580 -8.80 20.84 -19.20
N ARG A 581 -8.41 20.79 -20.48
CA ARG A 581 -8.72 19.67 -21.38
C ARG A 581 -8.11 18.36 -20.89
N LEU A 582 -6.84 18.36 -20.48
CA LEU A 582 -6.15 17.19 -19.94
C LEU A 582 -6.80 16.69 -18.64
N ILE A 583 -7.09 17.58 -17.70
CA ILE A 583 -7.76 17.22 -16.45
C ILE A 583 -9.14 16.59 -16.73
N GLN A 584 -9.90 17.16 -17.66
CA GLN A 584 -11.20 16.60 -18.06
C GLN A 584 -11.04 15.21 -18.68
N MET A 585 -10.06 15.01 -19.57
CA MET A 585 -9.76 13.71 -20.16
C MET A 585 -9.40 12.66 -19.11
N GLY A 586 -8.65 13.06 -18.07
CA GLY A 586 -8.34 12.22 -16.91
C GLY A 586 -9.59 11.84 -16.12
N GLU A 587 -10.49 12.80 -15.87
CA GLU A 587 -11.73 12.55 -15.13
C GLU A 587 -12.70 11.65 -15.90
N THR A 588 -12.74 11.75 -17.23
CA THR A 588 -13.61 10.91 -18.08
C THR A 588 -12.93 9.65 -18.59
N ASN A 589 -11.76 9.27 -18.04
CA ASN A 589 -11.02 8.07 -18.39
C ASN A 589 -10.73 7.91 -19.90
N VAL A 590 -10.48 9.00 -20.62
CA VAL A 590 -9.99 8.93 -22.01
C VAL A 590 -8.69 8.13 -22.02
N PRO A 591 -8.48 7.15 -22.91
CA PRO A 591 -7.22 6.39 -22.97
C PRO A 591 -6.01 7.31 -23.11
N VAL A 592 -4.92 7.04 -22.37
CA VAL A 592 -3.75 7.95 -22.34
C VAL A 592 -3.16 8.18 -23.73
N ALA A 593 -3.15 7.14 -24.58
CA ALA A 593 -2.67 7.24 -25.96
C ALA A 593 -3.47 8.24 -26.82
N GLU A 594 -4.71 8.57 -26.44
CA GLU A 594 -5.56 9.55 -27.12
C GLU A 594 -5.42 10.96 -26.53
N ARG A 595 -4.73 11.11 -25.39
CA ARG A 595 -4.47 12.39 -24.71
C ARG A 595 -3.24 13.06 -25.31
N VAL A 596 -3.29 13.39 -26.59
CA VAL A 596 -2.15 13.93 -27.36
C VAL A 596 -2.13 15.45 -27.34
N PHE A 597 -0.99 15.99 -26.92
CA PHE A 597 -0.69 17.43 -26.84
C PHE A 597 0.60 17.76 -27.59
N GLY A 598 0.90 19.05 -27.77
CA GLY A 598 2.15 19.49 -28.37
C GLY A 598 2.27 21.01 -28.52
N ALA A 599 2.85 21.46 -29.64
CA ALA A 599 3.26 22.86 -29.85
C ALA A 599 2.14 23.89 -29.66
N ASN A 600 0.89 23.54 -29.99
CA ASN A 600 -0.26 24.43 -29.89
C ASN A 600 -0.94 24.39 -28.51
N ASP A 601 -0.51 23.51 -27.62
CA ASP A 601 -1.12 23.29 -26.32
C ASP A 601 -0.36 23.97 -25.17
N PHE A 602 0.89 24.32 -25.40
CA PHE A 602 1.72 25.03 -24.44
C PHE A 602 1.91 24.29 -23.10
N LEU A 603 1.83 22.96 -23.09
CA LEU A 603 2.16 22.13 -21.92
C LEU A 603 3.68 21.87 -21.91
N ARG A 604 4.39 22.53 -20.99
CA ARG A 604 5.86 22.44 -20.88
C ARG A 604 6.30 21.01 -20.48
N PRO A 605 7.45 20.52 -20.97
CA PRO A 605 8.05 19.28 -20.49
C PRO A 605 8.73 19.47 -19.13
N ASN A 606 9.00 18.38 -18.44
CA ASN A 606 9.84 18.36 -17.24
C ASN A 606 11.33 18.26 -17.62
N PHE A 607 12.24 18.52 -16.69
CA PHE A 607 13.67 18.39 -16.95
C PHE A 607 14.09 16.92 -16.93
N VAL A 608 14.16 16.27 -15.76
CA VAL A 608 14.57 14.87 -15.62
C VAL A 608 13.37 14.03 -15.21
N GLN A 609 12.96 13.08 -16.05
CA GLN A 609 11.82 12.21 -15.76
C GLN A 609 12.09 10.74 -16.11
N PRO A 610 12.55 9.95 -15.13
CA PRO A 610 12.43 8.52 -15.14
C PRO A 610 10.97 8.12 -14.90
N TYR A 611 10.43 7.30 -15.78
CA TYR A 611 9.05 6.85 -15.72
C TYR A 611 9.02 5.34 -15.69
N ARG A 612 8.40 4.75 -14.65
CA ARG A 612 8.39 3.30 -14.38
C ARG A 612 9.80 2.69 -14.34
N CYS A 613 10.76 3.44 -13.83
CA CYS A 613 12.16 3.02 -13.77
C CYS A 613 12.51 2.42 -12.41
N LYS A 614 13.63 1.70 -12.35
CA LYS A 614 14.12 1.07 -11.12
C LYS A 614 15.62 1.28 -10.96
N ASN A 615 16.07 1.50 -9.71
CA ASN A 615 17.48 1.75 -9.36
C ASN A 615 18.01 3.00 -10.09
N ILE A 616 17.74 4.16 -9.50
CA ILE A 616 17.98 5.47 -10.10
C ILE A 616 18.96 6.24 -9.22
N LEU A 617 20.03 6.79 -9.80
CA LEU A 617 20.97 7.68 -9.12
C LEU A 617 21.04 9.04 -9.83
N ILE A 618 20.83 10.12 -9.09
CA ILE A 618 21.09 11.49 -9.55
C ILE A 618 22.05 12.11 -8.54
N GLU A 619 23.28 12.42 -8.97
CA GLU A 619 24.35 12.79 -8.05
C GLU A 619 25.25 13.91 -8.56
N GLY A 620 25.50 14.90 -7.71
CA GLY A 620 26.55 15.92 -7.87
C GLY A 620 26.25 17.06 -8.85
N VAL A 621 25.38 16.83 -9.83
CA VAL A 621 25.12 17.79 -10.91
C VAL A 621 24.44 19.06 -10.40
N SER A 622 24.64 20.16 -11.14
CA SER A 622 23.91 21.42 -10.93
C SER A 622 22.82 21.58 -12.00
N ILE A 623 21.60 21.96 -11.62
CA ILE A 623 20.46 22.15 -12.53
C ILE A 623 20.03 23.61 -12.49
N ILE A 624 19.96 24.24 -13.65
CA ILE A 624 19.52 25.63 -13.81
C ILE A 624 18.54 25.78 -14.98
N ARG A 625 17.70 26.82 -14.92
CA ARG A 625 16.81 27.25 -16.01
C ARG A 625 15.90 26.13 -16.55
N SER A 626 15.26 25.41 -15.64
CA SER A 626 14.32 24.34 -15.93
C SER A 626 13.05 24.85 -16.63
N PRO A 627 12.48 24.11 -17.61
CA PRO A 627 11.22 24.49 -18.26
C PRO A 627 10.02 24.43 -17.29
N MET A 628 9.99 23.44 -16.40
CA MET A 628 8.95 23.17 -15.41
C MET A 628 9.59 22.42 -14.23
N TRP A 629 9.13 21.22 -13.84
CA TRP A 629 9.68 20.45 -12.72
C TRP A 629 11.06 19.88 -13.05
N GLU A 630 11.99 19.97 -12.10
CA GLU A 630 13.39 19.64 -12.29
C GLU A 630 13.62 18.13 -12.25
N LEU A 631 13.28 17.49 -11.14
CA LEU A 631 13.51 16.06 -10.93
C LEU A 631 12.17 15.36 -10.67
N HIS A 632 11.61 14.71 -11.67
CA HIS A 632 10.25 14.15 -11.61
C HIS A 632 10.26 12.64 -11.90
N PRO A 633 10.74 11.78 -10.98
CA PRO A 633 10.54 10.35 -11.13
C PRO A 633 9.06 9.99 -10.92
N VAL A 634 8.54 9.13 -11.81
CA VAL A 634 7.13 8.71 -11.80
C VAL A 634 7.04 7.19 -11.77
N LEU A 635 6.18 6.64 -10.91
CA LEU A 635 5.92 5.19 -10.81
C LEU A 635 7.21 4.36 -10.68
N SER A 636 8.23 4.94 -10.04
CA SER A 636 9.60 4.42 -10.00
C SER A 636 9.98 3.94 -8.60
N GLN A 637 11.01 3.09 -8.53
CA GLN A 637 11.47 2.51 -7.27
C GLN A 637 12.99 2.60 -7.09
N ASN A 638 13.43 2.72 -5.83
CA ASN A 638 14.83 2.71 -5.43
C ASN A 638 15.57 3.89 -6.07
N ILE A 639 15.36 5.06 -5.50
CA ILE A 639 15.77 6.35 -6.05
C ILE A 639 16.70 7.01 -5.06
N THR A 640 17.89 7.41 -5.52
CA THR A 640 18.85 8.18 -4.74
C THR A 640 19.13 9.50 -5.45
N VAL A 641 18.85 10.61 -4.77
CA VAL A 641 19.25 11.97 -5.16
C VAL A 641 20.22 12.47 -4.11
N ARG A 642 21.45 12.82 -4.50
CA ARG A 642 22.45 13.30 -3.52
C ARG A 642 23.43 14.32 -4.07
N ASN A 643 23.87 15.25 -3.24
CA ASN A 643 24.84 16.28 -3.64
C ASN A 643 24.41 17.12 -4.86
N VAL A 644 23.11 17.17 -5.17
CA VAL A 644 22.59 17.93 -6.30
C VAL A 644 22.43 19.39 -5.89
N LYS A 645 22.57 20.31 -6.85
CA LYS A 645 22.31 21.74 -6.65
C LYS A 645 21.28 22.21 -7.65
N ILE A 646 20.12 22.65 -7.17
CA ILE A 646 19.06 23.20 -8.02
C ILE A 646 18.99 24.71 -7.79
N THR A 647 19.07 25.50 -8.86
CA THR A 647 18.93 26.96 -8.82
C THR A 647 18.13 27.43 -10.04
N SER A 648 16.80 27.46 -9.90
CA SER A 648 15.90 27.80 -11.00
C SER A 648 14.60 28.44 -10.49
N HIS A 649 14.31 29.66 -10.93
CA HIS A 649 13.15 30.46 -10.46
C HIS A 649 12.14 30.80 -11.57
N GLY A 650 11.98 29.89 -12.53
CA GLY A 650 10.88 29.93 -13.48
C GLY A 650 9.54 29.53 -12.83
N PRO A 651 8.41 29.72 -13.54
CA PRO A 651 7.10 29.31 -13.03
C PRO A 651 7.02 27.78 -12.92
N ASN A 652 6.57 27.24 -11.78
CA ASN A 652 6.52 25.79 -11.51
C ASN A 652 7.90 25.11 -11.61
N ASN A 653 8.95 25.77 -11.15
CA ASN A 653 10.25 25.14 -10.95
C ASN A 653 10.28 24.50 -9.56
N ASP A 654 9.61 23.35 -9.46
CA ASP A 654 9.62 22.46 -8.31
C ASP A 654 10.94 21.64 -8.34
N GLY A 655 11.65 21.55 -7.22
CA GLY A 655 12.99 20.94 -7.20
C GLY A 655 12.99 19.42 -7.36
N PHE A 656 12.18 18.71 -6.57
CA PHE A 656 12.06 17.25 -6.63
C PHE A 656 10.62 16.79 -6.42
N ASP A 657 10.08 16.10 -7.43
CA ASP A 657 8.69 15.67 -7.56
C ASP A 657 8.56 14.14 -7.63
N PRO A 658 8.83 13.39 -6.54
CA PRO A 658 8.57 11.96 -6.55
C PRO A 658 7.06 11.71 -6.63
N GLU A 659 6.61 11.14 -7.75
CA GLU A 659 5.20 10.89 -8.01
C GLU A 659 4.89 9.40 -8.15
N SER A 660 4.05 8.87 -7.24
CA SER A 660 3.73 7.45 -7.13
C SER A 660 4.99 6.55 -7.04
N CYS A 661 6.01 7.01 -6.30
CA CYS A 661 7.32 6.34 -6.20
C CYS A 661 7.51 5.63 -4.87
N ARG A 662 8.46 4.69 -4.79
CA ARG A 662 8.77 4.01 -3.51
C ARG A 662 10.26 3.80 -3.28
N ASP A 663 10.64 3.81 -2.01
CA ASP A 663 12.04 3.63 -1.55
C ASP A 663 12.94 4.74 -2.14
N ILE A 664 12.89 5.91 -1.50
CA ILE A 664 13.49 7.15 -2.02
C ILE A 664 14.42 7.76 -0.97
N LEU A 665 15.65 8.09 -1.35
CA LEU A 665 16.60 8.84 -0.55
C LEU A 665 16.93 10.15 -1.25
N VAL A 666 16.76 11.26 -0.54
CA VAL A 666 17.26 12.57 -0.93
C VAL A 666 18.17 13.07 0.17
N GLU A 667 19.44 13.35 -0.16
CA GLU A 667 20.38 13.82 0.84
C GLU A 667 21.39 14.83 0.33
N ASP A 668 21.93 15.66 1.23
CA ASP A 668 23.05 16.57 0.95
C ASP A 668 22.79 17.49 -0.27
N THR A 669 21.52 17.85 -0.51
CA THR A 669 21.05 18.53 -1.72
C THR A 669 20.60 19.95 -1.41
N LEU A 670 20.95 20.90 -2.28
CA LEU A 670 20.52 22.29 -2.22
C LEU A 670 19.33 22.51 -3.17
N PHE A 671 18.25 23.06 -2.63
CA PHE A 671 17.08 23.50 -3.38
C PHE A 671 16.94 25.02 -3.27
N ASP A 672 17.11 25.72 -4.40
CA ASP A 672 16.87 27.15 -4.58
C ASP A 672 15.89 27.30 -5.76
N THR A 673 14.59 27.31 -5.46
CA THR A 673 13.53 26.95 -6.41
C THR A 673 12.48 28.04 -6.57
N GLY A 674 11.83 28.10 -7.74
CA GLY A 674 10.74 29.04 -8.05
C GLY A 674 9.35 28.59 -7.58
N ASP A 675 9.21 27.32 -7.16
CA ASP A 675 8.00 26.74 -6.58
C ASP A 675 8.39 25.87 -5.37
N ASP A 676 7.77 24.73 -5.09
CA ASP A 676 8.13 23.88 -3.94
C ASP A 676 9.55 23.24 -4.08
N CYS A 677 10.36 23.24 -3.01
CA CYS A 677 11.69 22.60 -3.04
C CYS A 677 11.59 21.09 -3.27
N ILE A 678 10.72 20.41 -2.50
CA ILE A 678 10.38 19.00 -2.67
C ILE A 678 8.84 18.90 -2.65
N ALA A 679 8.24 18.40 -3.73
CA ALA A 679 6.81 18.21 -3.89
C ALA A 679 6.45 16.74 -4.10
N ILE A 680 6.10 16.06 -3.01
CA ILE A 680 5.72 14.64 -3.00
C ILE A 680 4.30 14.49 -3.54
N LYS A 681 4.12 13.64 -4.57
CA LYS A 681 2.86 13.51 -5.33
C LYS A 681 2.49 12.04 -5.56
N SER A 682 1.29 11.79 -6.06
CA SER A 682 0.75 10.46 -6.38
C SER A 682 -0.47 10.56 -7.33
N GLY A 683 -0.43 11.43 -8.32
CA GLY A 683 -1.49 11.60 -9.32
C GLY A 683 -2.67 12.50 -8.88
N ARG A 684 -3.42 12.97 -9.88
CA ARG A 684 -4.50 13.97 -9.73
C ARG A 684 -5.88 13.39 -10.10
N ASN A 685 -6.85 13.60 -9.22
CA ASN A 685 -8.29 13.41 -9.49
C ASN A 685 -8.62 12.02 -10.09
N GLY A 686 -9.52 11.94 -11.08
CA GLY A 686 -9.92 10.68 -11.71
C GLY A 686 -8.74 9.86 -12.22
N ASP A 687 -7.72 10.50 -12.77
CA ASP A 687 -6.54 9.80 -13.26
C ASP A 687 -5.67 9.24 -12.13
N GLY A 688 -5.48 10.01 -11.05
CA GLY A 688 -4.83 9.54 -9.84
C GLY A 688 -5.57 8.37 -9.19
N ARG A 689 -6.91 8.40 -9.16
CA ARG A 689 -7.74 7.29 -8.66
C ARG A 689 -7.66 6.06 -9.56
N ARG A 690 -7.56 6.24 -10.88
CA ARG A 690 -7.37 5.16 -11.85
C ARG A 690 -6.03 4.46 -11.68
N VAL A 691 -4.96 5.23 -11.48
CA VAL A 691 -3.61 4.67 -11.28
C VAL A 691 -3.45 4.06 -9.89
N ASN A 692 -3.90 4.78 -8.86
CA ASN A 692 -3.99 4.30 -7.47
C ASN A 692 -2.68 3.74 -6.89
N VAL A 693 -1.56 4.43 -7.14
CA VAL A 693 -0.25 4.07 -6.58
C VAL A 693 0.24 5.22 -5.70
N PRO A 694 0.51 4.98 -4.40
CA PRO A 694 1.00 6.01 -3.49
C PRO A 694 2.46 6.34 -3.74
N THR A 695 2.91 7.50 -3.26
CA THR A 695 4.34 7.67 -2.94
C THR A 695 4.60 7.23 -1.52
N GLU A 696 5.54 6.30 -1.32
CA GLU A 696 5.79 5.76 0.00
C GLU A 696 7.24 5.38 0.30
N ASN A 697 7.60 5.48 1.59
CA ASN A 697 8.93 5.12 2.10
C ASN A 697 10.04 6.03 1.54
N MET A 698 10.07 7.26 2.05
CA MET A 698 11.00 8.29 1.59
C MET A 698 11.78 8.87 2.77
N VAL A 699 13.08 9.01 2.60
CA VAL A 699 14.00 9.68 3.52
C VAL A 699 14.53 10.94 2.86
N ILE A 700 14.38 12.08 3.54
CA ILE A 700 14.94 13.38 3.19
C ILE A 700 15.88 13.75 4.33
N ARG A 701 17.18 13.96 4.07
CA ARG A 701 18.11 14.32 5.14
C ARG A 701 19.25 15.24 4.72
N ARG A 702 19.70 16.13 5.62
CA ARG A 702 20.84 17.03 5.36
C ARG A 702 20.67 17.88 4.09
N CYS A 703 19.42 18.20 3.74
CA CYS A 703 19.12 19.07 2.62
C CYS A 703 19.00 20.53 3.08
N VAL A 704 19.28 21.45 2.17
CA VAL A 704 19.09 22.89 2.36
C VAL A 704 17.99 23.36 1.42
N MET A 705 16.90 23.87 1.99
CA MET A 705 15.80 24.49 1.25
C MET A 705 15.91 26.02 1.42
N LYS A 706 16.27 26.70 0.35
CA LYS A 706 16.66 28.11 0.36
C LYS A 706 15.59 29.05 -0.19
N ASP A 707 14.73 28.61 -1.08
CA ASP A 707 13.67 29.46 -1.65
C ASP A 707 12.57 28.58 -2.24
N GLY A 708 11.33 29.06 -2.26
CA GLY A 708 10.20 28.34 -2.85
C GLY A 708 8.87 28.45 -2.10
N HIS A 709 7.81 27.86 -2.66
CA HIS A 709 6.48 27.83 -2.04
C HIS A 709 6.37 26.89 -0.82
N GLY A 710 7.37 26.03 -0.59
CA GLY A 710 7.49 25.18 0.59
C GLY A 710 8.74 24.30 0.57
N GLY A 711 9.29 24.00 1.75
CA GLY A 711 10.51 23.19 1.90
C GLY A 711 10.26 21.71 1.63
N VAL A 712 9.34 21.09 2.37
CA VAL A 712 8.83 19.74 2.06
C VAL A 712 7.31 19.82 1.91
N VAL A 713 6.81 19.45 0.74
CA VAL A 713 5.41 19.61 0.38
C VAL A 713 4.80 18.27 -0.02
N LEU A 714 3.60 17.99 0.47
CA LEU A 714 2.78 16.87 0.06
C LEU A 714 1.57 17.40 -0.71
N GLY A 715 1.42 16.96 -1.95
CA GLY A 715 0.31 17.33 -2.85
C GLY A 715 0.69 18.33 -3.95
N SER A 716 -0.28 18.90 -4.69
CA SER A 716 -1.73 18.72 -4.50
C SER A 716 -2.25 17.47 -5.18
N GLU A 717 -1.46 16.95 -6.12
CA GLU A 717 -1.65 15.72 -6.84
C GLU A 717 -1.33 14.56 -5.90
N CYS A 718 -2.18 14.29 -4.91
CA CYS A 718 -1.94 13.28 -3.86
C CYS A 718 -3.04 12.21 -3.79
N THR A 719 -3.77 12.03 -4.89
CA THR A 719 -4.95 11.16 -4.94
C THR A 719 -4.63 9.70 -4.65
N GLY A 720 -3.52 9.16 -5.17
CA GLY A 720 -3.04 7.81 -4.88
C GLY A 720 -2.54 7.58 -3.44
N GLY A 721 -2.42 8.64 -2.63
CA GLY A 721 -1.92 8.60 -1.26
C GLY A 721 -0.41 8.86 -1.13
N ILE A 722 0.00 9.35 0.03
CA ILE A 722 1.42 9.60 0.37
C ILE A 722 1.68 9.11 1.79
N ARG A 723 2.70 8.27 2.01
CA ARG A 723 2.97 7.76 3.36
C ARG A 723 4.39 7.34 3.69
N ASN A 724 4.69 7.29 4.98
CA ASN A 724 5.99 6.89 5.52
C ASN A 724 7.11 7.80 4.98
N ILE A 725 6.99 9.09 5.30
CA ILE A 725 7.93 10.14 4.89
C ILE A 725 8.74 10.56 6.11
N PHE A 726 10.06 10.54 5.99
CA PHE A 726 10.99 10.89 7.04
C PHE A 726 11.84 12.07 6.61
N VAL A 727 11.84 13.15 7.39
CA VAL A 727 12.60 14.37 7.15
C VAL A 727 13.50 14.63 8.35
N GLU A 728 14.82 14.62 8.19
CA GLU A 728 15.72 14.90 9.31
C GLU A 728 16.94 15.76 8.96
N ASP A 729 17.43 16.49 9.95
CA ASP A 729 18.71 17.22 9.85
C ASP A 729 18.76 18.21 8.66
N CYS A 730 17.62 18.78 8.28
CA CYS A 730 17.53 19.77 7.19
C CYS A 730 17.62 21.21 7.71
N GLU A 731 18.00 22.13 6.81
CA GLU A 731 17.94 23.58 7.04
C GLU A 731 16.97 24.22 6.05
N MET A 732 16.08 25.07 6.57
CA MET A 732 15.07 25.80 5.81
C MET A 732 15.12 27.28 6.23
N ASP A 733 15.71 28.16 5.43
CA ASP A 733 15.94 29.53 5.88
C ASP A 733 15.92 30.55 4.74
N SER A 734 14.78 31.21 4.56
CA SER A 734 14.66 32.39 3.70
C SER A 734 13.33 33.13 3.92
N PRO A 735 13.30 34.47 3.81
CA PRO A 735 12.04 35.20 3.73
C PRO A 735 11.19 34.84 2.50
N ASP A 736 11.81 34.33 1.44
CA ASP A 736 11.16 34.00 0.17
C ASP A 736 10.72 32.52 0.13
N LEU A 737 11.16 31.70 1.10
CA LEU A 737 10.60 30.37 1.36
C LEU A 737 9.30 30.49 2.14
N ASP A 738 8.15 30.18 1.54
CA ASP A 738 6.85 30.41 2.19
C ASP A 738 6.60 29.51 3.42
N ARG A 739 6.93 28.21 3.33
CA ARG A 739 6.46 27.19 4.29
C ARG A 739 7.54 26.16 4.61
N GLY A 740 7.58 25.68 5.85
CA GLY A 740 8.50 24.61 6.24
C GLY A 740 8.02 23.23 5.73
N LEU A 741 7.01 22.68 6.41
CA LEU A 741 6.30 21.45 6.04
C LEU A 741 4.88 21.80 5.57
N ARG A 742 4.50 21.38 4.37
CA ARG A 742 3.23 21.77 3.74
C ARG A 742 2.44 20.56 3.26
N PHE A 743 1.14 20.58 3.49
CA PHE A 743 0.16 19.68 2.90
C PHE A 743 -0.85 20.52 2.12
N LYS A 744 -1.02 20.24 0.84
CA LYS A 744 -1.99 20.91 -0.05
C LYS A 744 -2.94 19.86 -0.63
N ASN A 745 -4.24 19.96 -0.36
CA ASN A 745 -5.22 18.98 -0.84
C ASN A 745 -6.63 19.61 -0.95
N ASN A 746 -7.60 18.88 -1.51
CA ASN A 746 -9.00 19.28 -1.62
C ASN A 746 -9.96 18.11 -1.87
N ALA A 747 -11.26 18.41 -1.93
CA ALA A 747 -12.33 17.41 -2.04
C ALA A 747 -12.47 16.76 -3.43
N VAL A 748 -11.73 17.21 -4.44
CA VAL A 748 -11.73 16.56 -5.77
C VAL A 748 -10.65 15.47 -5.83
N ARG A 749 -9.57 15.65 -5.05
CA ARG A 749 -8.45 14.71 -4.98
C ARG A 749 -8.76 13.47 -4.16
N GLY A 750 -9.30 13.64 -2.95
CA GLY A 750 -9.34 12.57 -1.94
C GLY A 750 -7.94 12.19 -1.45
N GLY A 751 -7.71 10.89 -1.32
CA GLY A 751 -6.42 10.34 -0.92
C GLY A 751 -6.12 10.45 0.58
N VAL A 752 -5.11 9.69 1.01
CA VAL A 752 -4.64 9.64 2.40
C VAL A 752 -3.19 10.05 2.46
N LEU A 753 -2.89 11.06 3.28
CA LEU A 753 -1.55 11.55 3.55
C LEU A 753 -1.25 11.22 5.01
N GLU A 754 -0.38 10.23 5.24
CA GLU A 754 -0.20 9.68 6.58
C GLU A 754 1.24 9.27 6.92
N ASN A 755 1.57 9.23 8.21
CA ASN A 755 2.90 8.81 8.69
C ASN A 755 4.01 9.73 8.11
N VAL A 756 3.94 11.01 8.47
CA VAL A 756 4.92 12.02 8.07
C VAL A 756 5.69 12.46 9.30
N PHE A 757 6.98 12.22 9.32
CA PHE A 757 7.84 12.42 10.48
C PHE A 757 8.95 13.40 10.11
N MET A 758 9.07 14.48 10.89
CA MET A 758 10.07 15.52 10.71
C MET A 758 10.83 15.73 12.03
N ARG A 759 12.16 15.62 12.03
CA ARG A 759 12.97 15.84 13.24
C ARG A 759 14.25 16.62 12.99
N ASN A 760 14.75 17.29 14.02
CA ASN A 760 16.06 17.97 13.96
C ASN A 760 16.15 18.98 12.79
N VAL A 761 15.07 19.68 12.47
CA VAL A 761 15.07 20.64 11.37
C VAL A 761 15.24 22.05 11.93
N LYS A 762 16.22 22.76 11.38
CA LYS A 762 16.44 24.17 11.67
C LYS A 762 15.71 25.01 10.64
N ILE A 763 14.70 25.73 11.09
CA ILE A 763 13.99 26.73 10.32
C ILE A 763 14.52 28.11 10.76
N GLY A 764 15.14 28.86 9.86
CA GLY A 764 15.53 30.23 10.18
C GLY A 764 14.30 31.13 10.06
N ARG A 765 13.98 31.49 8.82
CA ARG A 765 12.75 32.20 8.47
C ARG A 765 11.95 31.49 7.38
N VAL A 766 10.61 31.63 7.46
CA VAL A 766 9.66 31.34 6.37
C VAL A 766 8.63 32.46 6.23
N GLY A 767 8.02 32.58 5.05
CA GLY A 767 7.10 33.65 4.65
C GLY A 767 5.64 33.51 5.14
N GLU A 768 5.18 32.32 5.51
CA GLU A 768 3.81 32.04 5.98
C GLU A 768 3.79 31.27 7.31
N ALA A 769 4.19 30.00 7.30
CA ALA A 769 4.07 29.13 8.48
C ALA A 769 5.08 27.98 8.48
N VAL A 770 5.44 27.52 9.68
CA VAL A 770 6.30 26.34 9.85
C VAL A 770 5.59 25.06 9.38
N LEU A 771 4.36 24.84 9.82
CA LEU A 771 3.48 23.75 9.38
C LEU A 771 2.24 24.33 8.71
N THR A 772 2.01 23.98 7.45
CA THR A 772 0.78 24.29 6.72
C THR A 772 0.04 23.01 6.35
N ILE A 773 -1.23 22.89 6.72
CA ILE A 773 -2.16 21.88 6.21
C ILE A 773 -3.36 22.62 5.64
N ASP A 774 -3.43 22.76 4.31
CA ASP A 774 -4.53 23.43 3.62
C ASP A 774 -5.31 22.43 2.76
N LEU A 775 -6.46 21.99 3.27
CA LEU A 775 -7.39 21.12 2.54
C LEU A 775 -8.40 21.94 1.71
N LEU A 776 -8.27 23.27 1.68
CA LEU A 776 -9.09 24.17 0.87
C LEU A 776 -8.36 24.65 -0.40
N TYR A 777 -7.32 23.94 -0.83
CA TYR A 777 -6.54 24.30 -2.02
C TYR A 777 -7.38 24.23 -3.31
N GLU A 778 -7.25 25.19 -4.21
CA GLU A 778 -8.00 25.30 -5.48
C GLU A 778 -9.53 25.08 -5.31
N GLU A 779 -10.05 23.91 -5.73
CA GLU A 779 -11.47 23.58 -5.70
C GLU A 779 -12.04 23.50 -4.26
N GLY A 780 -11.17 23.40 -3.26
CA GLY A 780 -11.49 23.35 -1.85
C GLY A 780 -12.51 22.25 -1.52
N ALA A 781 -13.59 22.59 -0.83
CA ALA A 781 -14.60 21.62 -0.41
C ALA A 781 -15.50 21.08 -1.55
N LYS A 782 -15.34 21.56 -2.79
CA LYS A 782 -16.25 21.30 -3.92
C LYS A 782 -15.94 19.98 -4.65
N GLY A 783 -16.10 18.86 -3.93
CA GLY A 783 -15.92 17.52 -4.50
C GLY A 783 -16.39 16.42 -3.56
N ALA A 784 -16.52 15.22 -4.11
CA ALA A 784 -17.02 14.04 -3.39
C ALA A 784 -15.94 13.34 -2.55
N PHE A 785 -14.67 13.44 -2.95
CA PHE A 785 -13.58 12.65 -2.38
C PHE A 785 -12.90 13.41 -1.24
N LYS A 786 -13.33 13.16 0.00
CA LYS A 786 -12.82 13.87 1.17
C LYS A 786 -11.39 13.42 1.52
N PRO A 787 -10.42 14.35 1.65
CA PRO A 787 -9.04 14.01 1.92
C PRO A 787 -8.79 13.72 3.41
N ILE A 788 -7.76 12.90 3.67
CA ILE A 788 -7.30 12.57 5.02
C ILE A 788 -5.83 12.98 5.18
N VAL A 789 -5.54 13.70 6.26
CA VAL A 789 -4.18 13.96 6.76
C VAL A 789 -4.09 13.45 8.19
N ARG A 790 -3.16 12.54 8.49
CA ARG A 790 -3.03 12.01 9.85
C ARG A 790 -1.65 11.52 10.22
N ASN A 791 -1.39 11.36 11.52
CA ASN A 791 -0.10 10.88 12.04
C ASN A 791 1.07 11.69 11.48
N VAL A 792 1.07 12.98 11.80
CA VAL A 792 2.13 13.93 11.42
C VAL A 792 2.89 14.29 12.68
N GLN A 793 4.18 13.94 12.73
CA GLN A 793 5.05 14.22 13.88
C GLN A 793 6.15 15.20 13.48
N MET A 794 6.30 16.25 14.29
CA MET A 794 7.40 17.20 14.23
C MET A 794 8.12 17.19 15.58
N GLU A 795 9.42 16.90 15.59
CA GLU A 795 10.20 16.79 16.81
C GLU A 795 11.51 17.58 16.72
N ASN A 796 11.89 18.30 17.78
CA ASN A 796 13.16 19.04 17.80
C ASN A 796 13.28 20.01 16.61
N ILE A 797 12.24 20.83 16.43
CA ILE A 797 12.20 21.87 15.39
C ILE A 797 12.53 23.21 16.04
N THR A 798 13.45 23.97 15.43
CA THR A 798 13.71 25.35 15.83
C THR A 798 13.25 26.30 14.73
N SER A 799 12.49 27.34 15.06
CA SER A 799 12.21 28.48 14.17
C SER A 799 12.72 29.79 14.77
N SER A 800 13.41 30.63 13.99
CA SER A 800 13.93 31.92 14.45
C SER A 800 12.97 33.08 14.23
N ALA A 801 12.24 33.07 13.10
CA ALA A 801 11.19 34.04 12.77
C ALA A 801 10.20 33.45 11.76
N SER A 802 8.92 33.38 12.10
CA SER A 802 7.88 32.95 11.14
C SER A 802 6.56 33.63 11.49
N PRO A 803 5.69 33.95 10.51
CA PRO A 803 4.40 34.51 10.85
C PRO A 803 3.56 33.57 11.73
N ARG A 804 3.61 32.26 11.49
CA ARG A 804 2.88 31.24 12.26
C ARG A 804 3.72 29.99 12.50
N VAL A 805 3.35 29.22 13.54
CA VAL A 805 3.81 27.83 13.66
C VAL A 805 2.89 26.90 12.87
N MET A 806 1.57 27.11 12.93
CA MET A 806 0.52 26.26 12.39
C MET A 806 -0.48 27.08 11.56
N TYR A 807 -0.59 26.73 10.29
CA TYR A 807 -1.69 27.11 9.41
C TYR A 807 -2.45 25.85 8.98
N ILE A 808 -3.51 25.51 9.68
CA ILE A 808 -4.29 24.28 9.50
C ILE A 808 -5.73 24.66 9.16
N ARG A 809 -6.18 24.31 7.95
CA ARG A 809 -7.55 24.50 7.47
C ARG A 809 -8.09 23.23 6.83
N GLY A 810 -9.06 22.63 7.50
CA GLY A 810 -9.94 21.61 6.96
C GLY A 810 -11.30 22.18 6.55
N PHE A 811 -12.23 21.27 6.24
CA PHE A 811 -13.64 21.55 6.01
C PHE A 811 -14.47 20.34 6.46
N PRO A 812 -15.79 20.47 6.67
CA PRO A 812 -16.62 19.35 7.12
C PRO A 812 -16.46 18.10 6.25
N GLY A 813 -16.19 16.96 6.89
CA GLY A 813 -15.97 15.66 6.25
C GLY A 813 -14.52 15.36 5.85
N ALA A 814 -13.63 16.36 5.79
CA ALA A 814 -12.19 16.13 5.67
C ALA A 814 -11.58 15.80 7.04
N VAL A 815 -10.54 14.97 7.07
CA VAL A 815 -9.88 14.54 8.32
C VAL A 815 -8.49 15.17 8.42
N ILE A 816 -8.23 15.82 9.55
CA ILE A 816 -6.89 16.25 10.00
C ILE A 816 -6.74 15.79 11.44
N GLU A 817 -5.94 14.76 11.72
CA GLU A 817 -5.83 14.20 13.08
C GLU A 817 -4.43 13.73 13.43
N ASP A 818 -4.17 13.50 14.72
CA ASP A 818 -2.86 13.04 15.23
C ASP A 818 -1.67 13.88 14.72
N ILE A 819 -1.79 15.20 14.87
CA ILE A 819 -0.70 16.13 14.63
C ILE A 819 0.07 16.32 15.94
N ARG A 820 1.35 15.98 15.97
CA ARG A 820 2.17 15.96 17.17
C ARG A 820 3.41 16.82 16.98
N ILE A 821 3.56 17.86 17.79
CA ILE A 821 4.76 18.69 17.83
C ILE A 821 5.41 18.53 19.19
N SER A 822 6.70 18.21 19.24
CA SER A 822 7.41 17.99 20.50
C SER A 822 8.84 18.50 20.52
N ASN A 823 9.30 18.92 21.71
CA ASN A 823 10.68 19.36 21.94
C ASN A 823 11.12 20.50 21.01
N SER A 824 10.20 21.40 20.65
CA SER A 824 10.41 22.40 19.59
C SER A 824 10.33 23.84 20.14
N THR A 825 11.08 24.75 19.54
CA THR A 825 11.11 26.16 19.91
C THR A 825 10.86 27.05 18.69
N PHE A 826 9.86 27.91 18.77
CA PHE A 826 9.47 28.83 17.70
C PHE A 826 9.55 30.26 18.22
N ASN A 827 10.44 31.06 17.67
CA ASN A 827 10.69 32.42 18.13
C ASN A 827 10.15 33.47 17.15
N SER A 828 9.93 34.68 17.67
CA SER A 828 9.54 35.87 16.92
C SER A 828 8.30 35.66 16.04
N VAL A 829 7.28 34.97 16.56
CA VAL A 829 6.02 34.73 15.83
C VAL A 829 5.20 36.01 15.72
N THR A 830 4.83 36.40 14.50
CA THR A 830 4.21 37.71 14.23
C THR A 830 2.69 37.68 14.02
N GLU A 831 2.11 36.54 13.69
CA GLU A 831 0.68 36.39 13.39
C GLU A 831 0.03 35.28 14.23
N THR A 832 -1.31 35.27 14.27
CA THR A 832 -2.07 34.26 15.00
C THR A 832 -2.15 32.96 14.21
N GLU A 833 -2.04 31.83 14.92
CA GLU A 833 -2.24 30.49 14.37
C GLU A 833 -3.61 30.34 13.72
N VAL A 834 -3.68 29.54 12.65
CA VAL A 834 -4.95 29.15 12.02
C VAL A 834 -5.16 27.68 12.28
N VAL A 835 -6.23 27.32 12.99
CA VAL A 835 -6.61 25.92 13.22
C VAL A 835 -8.12 25.80 13.04
N GLN A 836 -8.54 25.23 11.91
CA GLN A 836 -9.94 25.08 11.54
C GLN A 836 -10.19 23.66 11.07
N HIS A 837 -11.28 23.03 11.56
CA HIS A 837 -11.67 21.67 11.19
C HIS A 837 -10.51 20.64 11.30
N ALA A 838 -9.78 20.72 12.41
CA ALA A 838 -8.78 19.74 12.79
C ALA A 838 -9.21 19.01 14.06
N GLY A 839 -8.91 17.72 14.12
CA GLY A 839 -9.02 16.86 15.29
C GLY A 839 -7.83 17.04 16.23
N THR A 840 -7.21 15.94 16.64
CA THR A 840 -6.18 15.96 17.68
C THR A 840 -4.89 16.66 17.23
N ILE A 841 -4.51 17.71 17.96
CA ILE A 841 -3.20 18.36 17.89
C ILE A 841 -2.58 18.32 19.28
N THR A 842 -1.38 17.75 19.40
CA THR A 842 -0.65 17.63 20.67
C THR A 842 0.65 18.40 20.61
N LEU A 843 0.86 19.29 21.59
CA LEU A 843 2.11 20.01 21.79
C LEU A 843 2.76 19.51 23.09
N LYS A 844 3.98 18.98 23.02
CA LYS A 844 4.72 18.47 24.20
C LYS A 844 6.10 19.10 24.29
N ASN A 845 6.37 19.85 25.36
CA ASN A 845 7.65 20.58 25.50
C ASN A 845 7.90 21.50 24.29
N VAL A 846 6.91 22.33 23.96
CA VAL A 846 6.96 23.29 22.85
C VAL A 846 6.93 24.71 23.41
N THR A 847 7.86 25.55 22.95
CA THR A 847 7.89 26.97 23.28
C THR A 847 7.55 27.80 22.05
N ILE A 848 6.54 28.66 22.14
CA ILE A 848 6.19 29.63 21.09
C ILE A 848 6.33 31.03 21.68
N THR A 849 7.30 31.80 21.18
CA THR A 849 7.60 33.16 21.64
C THR A 849 7.11 34.17 20.60
N PRO A 850 6.15 35.06 20.94
CA PRO A 850 5.71 36.11 20.03
C PRO A 850 6.81 37.15 19.79
N ALA A 851 6.77 37.82 18.63
CA ALA A 851 7.64 38.95 18.34
C ALA A 851 7.42 40.12 19.32
N LYS A 852 8.47 40.90 19.60
CA LYS A 852 8.38 42.05 20.52
C LYS A 852 7.33 43.05 20.04
N GLY A 853 6.34 43.34 20.88
CA GLY A 853 5.27 44.29 20.57
C GLY A 853 4.00 43.66 19.97
N THR A 854 4.00 42.36 19.66
CA THR A 854 2.76 41.63 19.33
C THR A 854 2.10 41.14 20.62
N ARG A 855 0.80 41.39 20.79
CA ARG A 855 0.05 40.83 21.93
C ARG A 855 -0.17 39.34 21.68
N SER A 856 0.32 38.51 22.60
CA SER A 856 0.04 37.06 22.64
C SER A 856 -1.47 36.81 22.63
N LEU A 857 -1.99 36.33 21.50
CA LEU A 857 -3.34 35.77 21.38
C LEU A 857 -3.20 34.25 21.25
N ASN A 858 -2.74 33.59 22.32
CA ASN A 858 -2.75 32.14 22.40
C ASN A 858 -4.20 31.66 22.46
N SER A 859 -4.75 31.21 21.34
CA SER A 859 -5.88 30.28 21.34
C SER A 859 -5.37 28.86 21.16
N VAL A 860 -4.63 28.36 22.15
CA VAL A 860 -4.59 26.91 22.42
C VAL A 860 -5.71 26.66 23.43
N PRO A 861 -6.78 25.92 23.09
CA PRO A 861 -7.81 25.55 24.06
C PRO A 861 -7.17 24.80 25.24
N ALA A 862 -7.66 25.02 26.46
CA ALA A 862 -7.20 24.27 27.63
C ALA A 862 -7.40 22.75 27.40
N PRO A 863 -6.45 21.90 27.85
CA PRO A 863 -6.60 20.45 27.74
C PRO A 863 -7.90 19.99 28.42
N GLN A 864 -8.71 19.20 27.69
CA GLN A 864 -9.88 18.54 28.28
C GLN A 864 -9.39 17.51 29.31
N LYS A 865 -10.02 17.53 30.50
CA LYS A 865 -9.71 16.66 31.65
C LYS A 865 -10.14 15.22 31.42
#